data_AF-A0A9E5WU52-F1
#
_entry.id   AF-A0A9E5WU52-F1
#
_cell.length_a   1.000
_cell.length_b   1.000
_cell.length_c   1.000
_cell.angle_alpha   90.00
_cell.angle_beta   90.00
_cell.angle_gamma   90.00
#
_symmetry.space_group_name_H-M   'P 1'
#
loop_
_entity.id
_entity.type
_entity.pdbx_description
1 polymer ?
#
loop_
_entity_poly.entity_id
_entity_poly.type
_entity_poly.pdbx_seq_one_letter_code
_entity_poly.pdbx_strand_id
1 'polypeptide(L)'
;MVTETKPLSADLSSETEAREEFRSRQARAYPVLRSLASLKLTVVLFAMAIFIVLAGTLAQVNKDIWQVIGEYFRINFAELINGQFPWVHPSAAFVRIDFQIFFPPAFFPSKPVVPGGFFFPKGWTIGVLLGLNLVAAHLVQFRVQARGWRLWTGLGIILLGVLVTWAVIAAGADPEGFQDRPGLSWGTLWLLFKLGLVALWGGLLAGIFAVDQNRKAERGILIGSAILLGGFLLWLFLQGDAFRLGDSSMRILWQLIKATLAGTVLLVGCLFVFRRRGGMVLLHGGIGLLMLSELFVGTGAQEAQMSIQEGQTVNYATDIRSLELAIVDRSPRDYDEVVVVPEPILLRTPGQGPAVIRHADLPFDIQVVRFFRNSTIRDVRPGEKNPATAGAGLFSIVEAARPVAATDRMGGTDMSSAYVKFLDKKSGEDLGTYLVSLYLRPQTVKVGDQSYEVALRHKRVYKPYTVHLIDVRKDDYLGTDTPRNYSSDIRLVENDATREHLSPLFAGGSTRNVDRKIHIWMNNPLRYAGETFYQSGYWKDPRTGVERTTLQVVVNPSWMIPYVACMIVATGMLAHFWIVLTRFLNRRVAQPKPQADPAEERASVSRQQRRHQRKTRKGSPADSKRWQQAYWLVPTILVVLCGGWVLSKARLPHYPSDTMNLYEFGKLPLMFEGRSKPFDTFARNSLRIISDRQTFVDSEDNRQPAIRWLLDVIARPEQAEKYRVFRIRHPGVLDLLGLEPRPGSRYSVEELRKNIEEFDKQVRLAAGLAAEDRTLFQRKVLQLRQKISRYTLIVAAFRRPPLPELPDLTDAKQDQQAAAEALRRFKHAYDIIRMQNKQLAASQPPLAVPVLHDESPEDLPESLRDWLSERQPWETYAEA
;
A
#
# COMPACT_ATOMS: atom_id res chain seq x y z
N MET A 1 2.42 9.23 93.07
CA MET A 1 2.56 8.17 92.05
C MET A 1 1.17 7.60 91.76
N VAL A 2 0.98 7.09 90.54
CA VAL A 2 -0.25 6.52 89.94
C VAL A 2 -1.10 7.52 89.13
N THR A 3 -1.01 7.39 87.81
CA THR A 3 -1.92 7.92 86.79
C THR A 3 -2.34 6.76 85.89
N GLU A 4 -3.65 6.58 85.72
CA GLU A 4 -4.30 5.44 85.07
C GLU A 4 -4.13 5.39 83.53
N THR A 5 -4.09 4.17 83.03
CA THR A 5 -3.94 3.73 81.64
C THR A 5 -5.26 3.77 80.86
N LYS A 6 -5.25 4.36 79.66
CA LYS A 6 -6.25 4.13 78.59
C LYS A 6 -5.76 3.02 77.65
N PRO A 7 -6.60 2.06 77.20
CA PRO A 7 -6.11 0.87 76.49
C PRO A 7 -5.90 1.10 74.99
N LEU A 8 -4.84 0.47 74.49
CA LEU A 8 -4.27 0.51 73.14
C LEU A 8 -5.00 -0.45 72.16
N SER A 9 -6.33 -0.51 72.20
CA SER A 9 -7.10 -1.57 71.50
C SER A 9 -7.95 -1.12 70.31
N ALA A 10 -8.13 0.19 70.10
CA ALA A 10 -9.02 0.70 69.03
C ALA A 10 -8.31 0.96 67.68
N ASP A 11 -6.97 1.03 67.65
CA ASP A 11 -6.20 1.41 66.45
C ASP A 11 -5.64 0.20 65.69
N LEU A 12 -5.51 -0.96 66.36
CA LEU A 12 -5.09 -2.21 65.74
C LEU A 12 -6.23 -2.88 64.96
N SER A 13 -7.48 -2.71 65.40
CA SER A 13 -8.65 -3.29 64.75
C SER A 13 -8.93 -2.66 63.38
N SER A 14 -8.76 -1.35 63.23
CA SER A 14 -8.96 -0.62 61.97
C SER A 14 -7.90 -0.97 60.91
N GLU A 15 -6.64 -1.16 61.31
CA GLU A 15 -5.58 -1.66 60.42
C GLU A 15 -5.77 -3.12 60.02
N THR A 16 -6.23 -3.98 60.94
CA THR A 16 -6.56 -5.37 60.60
C THR A 16 -7.79 -5.48 59.72
N GLU A 17 -8.84 -4.70 59.95
CA GLU A 17 -10.04 -4.66 59.11
C GLU A 17 -9.70 -4.11 57.71
N ALA A 18 -8.90 -3.04 57.60
CA ALA A 18 -8.44 -2.52 56.31
C ALA A 18 -7.54 -3.54 55.57
N ARG A 19 -6.70 -4.30 56.29
CA ARG A 19 -5.87 -5.38 55.71
C ARG A 19 -6.69 -6.60 55.30
N GLU A 20 -7.72 -6.96 56.05
CA GLU A 20 -8.64 -8.05 55.72
C GLU A 20 -9.58 -7.66 54.58
N GLU A 21 -10.05 -6.41 54.53
CA GLU A 21 -10.81 -5.86 53.41
C GLU A 21 -9.94 -5.80 52.15
N PHE A 22 -8.69 -5.35 52.26
CA PHE A 22 -7.73 -5.38 51.15
C PHE A 22 -7.43 -6.81 50.68
N ARG A 23 -7.21 -7.76 51.61
CA ARG A 23 -7.00 -9.19 51.28
C ARG A 23 -8.24 -9.83 50.65
N SER A 24 -9.44 -9.48 51.09
CA SER A 24 -10.70 -10.00 50.53
C SER A 24 -11.00 -9.41 49.15
N ARG A 25 -10.74 -8.11 48.93
CA ARG A 25 -10.78 -7.46 47.62
C ARG A 25 -9.74 -8.07 46.67
N GLN A 26 -8.53 -8.35 47.16
CA GLN A 26 -7.47 -9.01 46.40
C GLN A 26 -7.83 -10.47 46.06
N ALA A 27 -8.46 -11.21 46.99
CA ALA A 27 -8.94 -12.57 46.77
C ALA A 27 -10.12 -12.65 45.78
N ARG A 28 -11.00 -11.63 45.73
CA ARG A 28 -12.09 -11.53 44.74
C ARG A 28 -11.62 -11.04 43.36
N ALA A 29 -10.61 -10.17 43.29
CA ALA A 29 -10.09 -9.63 42.03
C ALA A 29 -9.16 -10.62 41.28
N TYR A 30 -8.45 -11.48 42.01
CA TYR A 30 -7.47 -12.40 41.43
C TYR A 30 -8.07 -13.45 40.45
N PRO A 31 -9.25 -14.07 40.70
CA PRO A 31 -9.91 -14.95 39.75
C PRO A 31 -10.31 -14.24 38.45
N VAL A 32 -10.83 -13.03 38.54
CA VAL A 32 -11.26 -12.22 37.38
C VAL A 32 -10.05 -11.83 36.53
N LEU A 33 -8.98 -11.32 37.17
CA LEU A 33 -7.73 -10.98 36.49
C LEU A 33 -7.07 -12.21 35.86
N ARG A 34 -7.13 -13.37 36.51
CA ARG A 34 -6.60 -14.63 35.96
C ARG A 34 -7.36 -15.09 34.71
N SER A 35 -8.69 -14.94 34.70
CA SER A 35 -9.52 -15.23 33.52
C SER A 35 -9.22 -14.27 32.37
N LEU A 36 -9.07 -12.97 32.67
CA LEU A 36 -8.66 -11.96 31.68
C LEU A 36 -7.24 -12.20 31.15
N ALA A 37 -6.33 -12.75 31.95
CA ALA A 37 -4.96 -13.10 31.56
C ALA A 37 -4.85 -14.41 30.73
N SER A 38 -5.97 -15.02 30.33
CA SER A 38 -5.99 -16.33 29.66
C SER A 38 -5.47 -16.25 28.22
N LEU A 39 -4.56 -17.16 27.86
CA LEU A 39 -4.13 -17.35 26.47
C LEU A 39 -5.29 -17.82 25.57
N LYS A 40 -6.24 -18.59 26.11
CA LYS A 40 -7.42 -19.02 25.35
C LYS A 40 -8.25 -17.80 24.95
N LEU A 41 -8.42 -16.83 25.85
CA LEU A 41 -9.10 -15.57 25.55
C LEU A 41 -8.35 -14.82 24.44
N THR A 42 -7.03 -14.72 24.53
CA THR A 42 -6.21 -14.09 23.48
C THR A 42 -6.44 -14.72 22.10
N VAL A 43 -6.40 -16.06 22.02
CA VAL A 43 -6.62 -16.80 20.76
C VAL A 43 -8.04 -16.57 20.22
N VAL A 44 -9.06 -16.60 21.08
CA VAL A 44 -10.45 -16.33 20.69
C VAL A 44 -10.59 -14.91 20.14
N LEU A 45 -10.06 -13.91 20.84
CA LEU A 45 -10.12 -12.51 20.40
C LEU A 45 -9.35 -12.29 19.09
N PHE A 46 -8.22 -12.96 18.86
CA PHE A 46 -7.52 -12.92 17.57
C PHE A 46 -8.34 -13.57 16.45
N ALA A 47 -8.97 -14.72 16.70
CA ALA A 47 -9.86 -15.35 15.73
C ALA A 47 -11.04 -14.44 15.38
N MET A 48 -11.61 -13.76 16.39
CA MET A 48 -12.67 -12.77 16.19
C MET A 48 -12.17 -11.56 15.39
N ALA A 49 -10.95 -11.08 15.65
CA ALA A 49 -10.33 -10.00 14.90
C ALA A 49 -10.16 -10.37 13.41
N ILE A 50 -9.68 -11.59 13.13
CA ILE A 50 -9.56 -12.10 11.76
C ILE A 50 -10.94 -12.18 11.10
N PHE A 51 -11.94 -12.67 11.82
CA PHE A 51 -13.30 -12.79 11.31
C PHE A 51 -13.93 -11.43 10.97
N ILE A 52 -13.84 -10.43 11.86
CA ILE A 52 -14.41 -9.11 11.58
C ILE A 52 -13.69 -8.42 10.42
N VAL A 53 -12.38 -8.62 10.27
CA VAL A 53 -11.61 -8.13 9.12
C VAL A 53 -12.13 -8.77 7.82
N LEU A 54 -12.34 -10.09 7.81
CA LEU A 54 -12.92 -10.79 6.66
C LEU A 54 -14.33 -10.28 6.34
N ALA A 55 -15.20 -10.17 7.34
CA ALA A 55 -16.58 -9.72 7.17
C ALA A 55 -16.63 -8.28 6.64
N GLY A 56 -15.83 -7.37 7.19
CA GLY A 56 -15.72 -6.00 6.69
C GLY A 56 -15.21 -5.94 5.26
N THR A 57 -14.20 -6.76 4.91
CA THR A 57 -13.67 -6.84 3.53
C THR A 57 -14.73 -7.34 2.54
N LEU A 58 -15.58 -8.28 2.93
CA LEU A 58 -16.69 -8.74 2.09
C LEU A 58 -17.80 -7.68 1.97
N ALA A 59 -18.06 -6.91 3.04
CA ALA A 59 -19.05 -5.84 3.03
C ALA A 59 -18.69 -4.70 2.05
N GLN A 60 -17.40 -4.48 1.79
CA GLN A 60 -16.89 -3.49 0.82
C GLN A 60 -17.36 -3.71 -0.63
N VAL A 61 -17.93 -4.87 -0.94
CA VAL A 61 -18.56 -5.15 -2.26
C VAL A 61 -19.77 -4.25 -2.52
N ASN A 62 -20.50 -3.89 -1.46
CA ASN A 62 -21.75 -3.12 -1.55
C ASN A 62 -21.73 -1.82 -0.76
N LYS A 63 -20.65 -1.56 -0.02
CA LYS A 63 -20.50 -0.41 0.87
C LYS A 63 -19.19 0.32 0.58
N ASP A 64 -19.19 1.62 0.81
CA ASP A 64 -17.98 2.43 0.83
C ASP A 64 -17.04 2.01 1.98
N ILE A 65 -15.74 2.25 1.83
CA ILE A 65 -14.72 1.84 2.80
C ILE A 65 -14.92 2.52 4.16
N TRP A 66 -15.31 3.79 4.18
CA TRP A 66 -15.52 4.56 5.40
C TRP A 66 -16.79 4.12 6.11
N GLN A 67 -17.82 3.77 5.35
CA GLN A 67 -19.01 3.13 5.90
C GLN A 67 -18.63 1.82 6.61
N VAL A 68 -17.85 0.95 5.96
CA VAL A 68 -17.39 -0.30 6.56
C VAL A 68 -16.53 -0.04 7.81
N ILE A 69 -15.61 0.94 7.75
CA ILE A 69 -14.80 1.35 8.91
C ILE A 69 -15.68 1.78 10.09
N GLY A 70 -16.66 2.64 9.85
CA GLY A 70 -17.59 3.13 10.87
C GLY A 70 -18.50 2.03 11.45
N GLU A 71 -19.04 1.16 10.60
CA GLU A 71 -19.99 0.14 11.00
C GLU A 71 -19.33 -1.09 11.65
N TYR A 72 -18.26 -1.62 11.06
CA TYR A 72 -17.65 -2.89 11.48
C TYR A 72 -16.50 -2.71 12.48
N PHE A 73 -15.75 -1.60 12.39
CA PHE A 73 -14.48 -1.47 13.13
C PHE A 73 -14.53 -0.43 14.25
N ARG A 74 -15.20 0.72 14.07
CA ARG A 74 -15.18 1.83 15.05
C ARG A 74 -16.41 1.84 15.96
N ILE A 75 -16.24 2.38 17.16
CA ILE A 75 -17.34 2.68 18.09
C ILE A 75 -17.73 4.15 17.92
N ASN A 76 -19.03 4.42 17.77
CA ASN A 76 -19.54 5.78 17.79
C ASN A 76 -19.70 6.22 19.27
N PHE A 77 -18.73 6.96 19.80
CA PHE A 77 -18.78 7.43 21.18
C PHE A 77 -19.94 8.41 21.45
N ALA A 78 -20.44 9.11 20.42
CA ALA A 78 -21.62 9.96 20.58
C ALA A 78 -22.88 9.12 20.83
N GLU A 79 -23.04 7.97 20.17
CA GLU A 79 -24.12 7.01 20.47
C GLU A 79 -23.97 6.35 21.85
N LEU A 80 -22.74 6.25 22.37
CA LEU A 80 -22.48 5.73 23.71
C LEU A 80 -22.96 6.69 24.81
N ILE A 81 -23.03 7.99 24.53
CA ILE A 81 -23.25 9.06 25.53
C ILE A 81 -24.58 9.81 25.32
N ASN A 82 -25.12 9.89 24.10
CA ASN A 82 -26.31 10.72 23.77
C ASN A 82 -27.67 10.02 23.79
N GLY A 83 -27.80 8.82 24.37
CA GLY A 83 -29.11 8.16 24.49
C GLY A 83 -29.37 7.78 25.95
N GLN A 84 -30.13 8.62 26.67
CA GLN A 84 -30.69 8.39 28.01
C GLN A 84 -29.95 7.33 28.86
N PHE A 85 -29.06 7.81 29.72
CA PHE A 85 -28.58 7.04 30.87
C PHE A 85 -29.80 6.37 31.54
N PRO A 86 -29.88 5.03 31.61
CA PRO A 86 -28.77 4.16 31.98
C PRO A 86 -28.36 3.07 30.95
N TRP A 87 -28.74 3.13 29.67
CA TRP A 87 -28.50 1.99 28.75
C TRP A 87 -27.55 2.30 27.58
N VAL A 88 -26.44 1.55 27.51
CA VAL A 88 -25.54 1.51 26.35
C VAL A 88 -26.26 0.83 25.18
N HIS A 89 -26.44 1.53 24.07
CA HIS A 89 -27.07 0.93 22.88
C HIS A 89 -26.14 -0.15 22.30
N PRO A 90 -26.59 -1.43 22.15
CA PRO A 90 -25.72 -2.52 21.68
C PRO A 90 -25.06 -2.26 20.31
N SER A 91 -25.70 -1.46 19.46
CA SER A 91 -25.16 -1.04 18.15
C SER A 91 -23.87 -0.22 18.22
N ALA A 92 -23.56 0.37 19.37
CA ALA A 92 -22.32 1.12 19.56
C ALA A 92 -21.10 0.18 19.53
N ALA A 93 -21.19 -0.98 20.21
CA ALA A 93 -20.09 -1.93 20.39
C ALA A 93 -20.17 -3.19 19.51
N PHE A 94 -21.35 -3.45 18.92
CA PHE A 94 -21.61 -4.61 18.07
C PHE A 94 -22.12 -4.17 16.70
N VAL A 95 -21.76 -4.92 15.67
CA VAL A 95 -22.27 -4.78 14.31
C VAL A 95 -23.20 -5.95 14.00
N ARG A 96 -24.28 -5.70 13.27
CA ARG A 96 -25.08 -6.77 12.67
C ARG A 96 -24.43 -7.17 11.34
N ILE A 97 -23.99 -8.41 11.23
CA ILE A 97 -23.42 -8.99 10.01
C ILE A 97 -24.52 -9.79 9.31
N ASP A 98 -24.95 -9.31 8.14
CA ASP A 98 -25.96 -9.99 7.33
C ASP A 98 -25.36 -11.19 6.60
N PHE A 99 -26.08 -12.32 6.54
CA PHE A 99 -25.56 -13.53 5.87
C PHE A 99 -25.24 -13.31 4.39
N GLN A 100 -25.93 -12.36 3.76
CA GLN A 100 -25.73 -11.96 2.36
C GLN A 100 -24.27 -11.63 2.02
N ILE A 101 -23.48 -11.06 2.96
CA ILE A 101 -22.10 -10.64 2.65
C ILE A 101 -21.19 -11.82 2.30
N PHE A 102 -21.53 -13.04 2.74
CA PHE A 102 -20.75 -14.25 2.46
C PHE A 102 -21.03 -14.84 1.07
N PHE A 103 -21.94 -14.24 0.31
CA PHE A 103 -22.32 -14.64 -1.05
C PHE A 103 -22.05 -13.52 -2.06
N PRO A 104 -20.79 -13.06 -2.23
CA PRO A 104 -20.50 -11.97 -3.14
C PRO A 104 -20.66 -12.43 -4.61
N PRO A 105 -21.05 -11.51 -5.53
CA PRO A 105 -21.29 -11.84 -6.94
C PRO A 105 -20.10 -12.47 -7.66
N ALA A 106 -18.87 -12.20 -7.19
CA ALA A 106 -17.65 -12.76 -7.73
C ALA A 106 -17.59 -14.30 -7.62
N PHE A 107 -18.11 -14.86 -6.53
CA PHE A 107 -18.15 -16.31 -6.28
C PHE A 107 -19.55 -16.91 -6.55
N PHE A 108 -20.61 -16.11 -6.41
CA PHE A 108 -22.00 -16.53 -6.59
C PHE A 108 -22.72 -15.63 -7.60
N PRO A 109 -22.52 -15.85 -8.92
CA PRO A 109 -23.11 -15.00 -9.97
C PRO A 109 -24.64 -14.96 -9.97
N SER A 110 -25.30 -15.99 -9.44
CA SER A 110 -26.76 -16.06 -9.31
C SER A 110 -27.34 -15.08 -8.29
N LYS A 111 -26.49 -14.35 -7.53
CA LYS A 111 -26.88 -13.39 -6.49
C LYS A 111 -28.00 -13.94 -5.57
N PRO A 112 -27.78 -15.10 -4.92
CA PRO A 112 -28.80 -15.67 -4.03
C PRO A 112 -29.09 -14.69 -2.90
N VAL A 113 -30.38 -14.41 -2.65
CA VAL A 113 -30.82 -13.56 -1.55
C VAL A 113 -30.86 -14.42 -0.29
N VAL A 114 -29.96 -14.16 0.65
CA VAL A 114 -29.85 -14.89 1.91
C VAL A 114 -30.28 -13.97 3.06
N PRO A 115 -31.55 -14.07 3.53
CA PRO A 115 -32.05 -13.20 4.59
C PRO A 115 -31.42 -13.56 5.95
N GLY A 116 -31.41 -12.58 6.86
CA GLY A 116 -30.93 -12.76 8.23
C GLY A 116 -29.49 -12.32 8.45
N GLY A 117 -29.03 -12.44 9.70
CA GLY A 117 -27.72 -12.01 10.15
C GLY A 117 -27.56 -12.21 11.64
N PHE A 118 -26.38 -11.94 12.17
CA PHE A 118 -26.06 -12.08 13.59
C PHE A 118 -25.24 -10.88 14.10
N PHE A 119 -25.29 -10.63 15.41
CA PHE A 119 -24.51 -9.57 16.03
C PHE A 119 -23.09 -10.06 16.34
N PHE A 120 -22.10 -9.22 16.07
CA PHE A 120 -20.70 -9.52 16.31
C PHE A 120 -19.98 -8.29 16.87
N PRO A 121 -19.01 -8.44 17.80
CA PRO A 121 -18.27 -7.31 18.33
C PRO A 121 -17.50 -6.55 17.25
N LYS A 122 -17.55 -5.23 17.31
CA LYS A 122 -16.77 -4.37 16.41
C LYS A 122 -15.26 -4.46 16.68
N GLY A 123 -14.46 -4.05 15.71
CA GLY A 123 -13.00 -4.04 15.80
C GLY A 123 -12.44 -3.39 17.08
N TRP A 124 -12.89 -2.18 17.43
CA TRP A 124 -12.48 -1.49 18.65
C TRP A 124 -12.89 -2.22 19.94
N THR A 125 -14.08 -2.84 19.96
CA THR A 125 -14.52 -3.67 21.10
C THR A 125 -13.54 -4.83 21.33
N ILE A 126 -13.19 -5.55 20.25
CA ILE A 126 -12.19 -6.63 20.30
C ILE A 126 -10.82 -6.10 20.71
N GLY A 127 -10.42 -4.95 20.16
CA GLY A 127 -9.16 -4.28 20.48
C GLY A 127 -9.04 -3.89 21.95
N VAL A 128 -10.09 -3.34 22.55
CA VAL A 128 -10.15 -3.02 23.99
C VAL A 128 -10.03 -4.30 24.83
N LEU A 129 -10.76 -5.36 24.47
CA LEU A 129 -10.67 -6.65 25.17
C LEU A 129 -9.26 -7.27 25.06
N LEU A 130 -8.60 -7.15 23.89
CA LEU A 130 -7.20 -7.55 23.71
C LEU A 130 -6.26 -6.71 24.58
N GLY A 131 -6.50 -5.40 24.68
CA GLY A 131 -5.73 -4.51 25.55
C GLY A 131 -5.86 -4.89 27.03
N LEU A 132 -7.08 -5.14 27.49
CA LEU A 132 -7.35 -5.62 28.86
C LEU A 132 -6.70 -6.98 29.12
N ASN A 133 -6.78 -7.91 28.16
CA ASN A 133 -6.11 -9.21 28.22
C ASN A 133 -4.58 -9.06 28.31
N LEU A 134 -3.99 -8.19 27.51
CA LEU A 134 -2.55 -7.88 27.51
C LEU A 134 -2.08 -7.36 28.87
N VAL A 135 -2.81 -6.39 29.44
CA VAL A 135 -2.52 -5.80 30.75
C VAL A 135 -2.68 -6.86 31.85
N ALA A 136 -3.78 -7.61 31.86
CA ALA A 136 -4.01 -8.67 32.84
C ALA A 136 -2.93 -9.77 32.78
N ALA A 137 -2.50 -10.16 31.57
CA ALA A 137 -1.40 -11.09 31.39
C ALA A 137 -0.09 -10.58 32.05
N HIS A 138 0.22 -9.29 31.91
CA HIS A 138 1.40 -8.67 32.53
C HIS A 138 1.29 -8.64 34.07
N LEU A 139 0.11 -8.34 34.61
CA LEU A 139 -0.11 -8.31 36.05
C LEU A 139 -0.03 -9.71 36.70
N VAL A 140 -0.48 -10.76 36.01
CA VAL A 140 -0.59 -12.12 36.59
C VAL A 140 0.62 -13.00 36.26
N GLN A 141 1.11 -12.97 35.02
CA GLN A 141 2.11 -13.94 34.53
C GLN A 141 3.55 -13.42 34.61
N PHE A 142 3.74 -12.10 34.58
CA PHE A 142 5.06 -11.46 34.53
C PHE A 142 5.47 -10.88 35.88
N ARG A 143 5.91 -11.77 36.78
CA ARG A 143 6.43 -11.34 38.08
C ARG A 143 7.78 -10.63 37.94
N VAL A 144 7.88 -9.48 38.61
CA VAL A 144 9.13 -8.74 38.81
C VAL A 144 10.15 -9.65 39.49
N GLN A 145 11.36 -9.74 38.93
CA GLN A 145 12.43 -10.63 39.42
C GLN A 145 13.50 -9.88 40.22
N ALA A 146 13.52 -8.55 40.16
CA ALA A 146 14.45 -7.70 40.90
C ALA A 146 13.90 -7.32 42.28
N ARG A 147 14.80 -7.10 43.24
CA ARG A 147 14.54 -6.57 44.58
C ARG A 147 15.63 -5.56 44.95
N GLY A 148 15.35 -4.69 45.93
CA GLY A 148 16.31 -3.70 46.44
C GLY A 148 16.73 -2.68 45.37
N TRP A 149 17.98 -2.24 45.41
CA TRP A 149 18.51 -1.18 44.53
C TRP A 149 18.29 -1.47 43.04
N ARG A 150 18.48 -2.72 42.62
CA ARG A 150 18.33 -3.13 41.22
C ARG A 150 16.92 -2.93 40.67
N LEU A 151 15.89 -3.07 41.52
CA LEU A 151 14.51 -2.80 41.13
C LEU A 151 14.31 -1.30 40.89
N TRP A 152 14.74 -0.45 41.82
CA TRP A 152 14.61 1.00 41.71
C TRP A 152 15.41 1.58 40.54
N THR A 153 16.65 1.12 40.34
CA THR A 153 17.44 1.49 39.15
C THR A 153 16.75 1.04 37.87
N GLY A 154 16.24 -0.21 37.83
CA GLY A 154 15.51 -0.71 36.68
C GLY A 154 14.25 0.09 36.36
N LEU A 155 13.46 0.44 37.36
CA LEU A 155 12.27 1.29 37.22
C LEU A 155 12.63 2.71 36.78
N GLY A 156 13.69 3.30 37.32
CA GLY A 156 14.20 4.61 36.90
C GLY A 156 14.62 4.62 35.43
N ILE A 157 15.32 3.57 34.97
CA ILE A 157 15.69 3.42 33.56
C ILE A 157 14.46 3.20 32.66
N ILE A 158 13.46 2.44 33.12
CA ILE A 158 12.19 2.31 32.38
C ILE A 158 11.50 3.66 32.25
N LEU A 159 11.40 4.44 33.34
CA LEU A 159 10.81 5.78 33.31
C LEU A 159 11.56 6.69 32.34
N LEU A 160 12.90 6.69 32.39
CA LEU A 160 13.73 7.42 31.42
C LEU A 160 13.44 6.95 29.98
N GLY A 161 13.34 5.64 29.75
CA GLY A 161 12.99 5.07 28.45
C GLY A 161 11.62 5.54 27.96
N VAL A 162 10.61 5.59 28.83
CA VAL A 162 9.27 6.10 28.52
C VAL A 162 9.32 7.59 28.18
N LEU A 163 10.08 8.39 28.93
CA LEU A 163 10.27 9.82 28.65
C LEU A 163 10.99 10.04 27.32
N VAL A 164 12.02 9.24 27.01
CA VAL A 164 12.71 9.28 25.70
C VAL A 164 11.75 8.85 24.59
N THR A 165 10.96 7.81 24.76
CA THR A 165 9.91 7.40 23.81
C THR A 165 8.94 8.54 23.55
N TRP A 166 8.43 9.18 24.61
CA TRP A 166 7.53 10.34 24.50
C TRP A 166 8.21 11.50 23.77
N ALA A 167 9.45 11.85 24.14
CA ALA A 167 10.20 12.93 23.50
C ALA A 167 10.45 12.66 22.00
N VAL A 168 10.75 11.41 21.62
CA VAL A 168 10.93 11.04 20.21
C VAL A 168 9.62 11.18 19.43
N ILE A 169 8.49 10.76 20.00
CA ILE A 169 7.16 10.90 19.39
C ILE A 169 6.78 12.37 19.28
N ALA A 170 6.91 13.14 20.37
CA ALA A 170 6.58 14.57 20.43
C ALA A 170 7.43 15.39 19.44
N ALA A 171 8.74 15.13 19.36
CA ALA A 171 9.62 15.77 18.37
C ALA A 171 9.28 15.40 16.92
N GLY A 172 8.54 14.32 16.69
CA GLY A 172 7.98 13.98 15.39
C GLY A 172 6.70 14.74 15.07
N ALA A 173 5.91 15.04 16.09
CA ALA A 173 4.61 15.71 16.02
C ALA A 173 4.72 17.24 15.94
N ASP A 174 5.91 17.79 16.22
CA ASP A 174 6.19 19.22 16.24
C ASP A 174 5.94 19.87 14.85
N PRO A 175 4.93 20.75 14.72
CA PRO A 175 4.61 21.47 13.48
C PRO A 175 5.73 22.41 13.02
N GLU A 176 6.58 22.84 13.95
CA GLU A 176 7.69 23.77 13.74
C GLU A 176 9.05 23.03 13.76
N GLY A 177 9.03 21.73 14.04
CA GLY A 177 10.22 20.95 14.34
C GLY A 177 11.00 20.45 13.12
N PHE A 178 12.33 20.56 13.20
CA PHE A 178 13.44 19.77 12.61
C PHE A 178 13.38 19.13 11.20
N GLN A 179 12.29 19.16 10.44
CA GLN A 179 12.13 18.36 9.21
C GLN A 179 12.52 19.10 7.93
N ASP A 180 12.47 20.44 7.96
CA ASP A 180 12.88 21.31 6.85
C ASP A 180 14.36 21.70 6.89
N ARG A 181 14.97 21.74 8.08
CA ARG A 181 16.42 21.97 8.27
C ARG A 181 16.93 21.10 9.43
N PRO A 182 17.71 20.04 9.16
CA PRO A 182 18.24 19.23 10.25
C PRO A 182 19.30 20.03 11.02
N GLY A 183 19.30 19.94 12.36
CA GLY A 183 20.32 20.59 13.19
C GLY A 183 21.74 20.06 12.95
N LEU A 184 21.87 18.90 12.30
CA LEU A 184 23.11 18.34 11.77
C LEU A 184 22.93 18.10 10.27
N SER A 185 23.95 18.42 9.45
CA SER A 185 23.88 18.11 8.03
C SER A 185 23.72 16.60 7.80
N TRP A 186 23.01 16.22 6.72
CA TRP A 186 22.81 14.80 6.39
C TRP A 186 24.14 14.04 6.20
N GLY A 187 25.19 14.72 5.73
CA GLY A 187 26.54 14.15 5.65
C GLY A 187 27.12 13.84 7.03
N THR A 188 26.91 14.71 8.01
CA THR A 188 27.35 14.48 9.40
C THR A 188 26.60 13.30 10.02
N LEU A 189 25.28 13.21 9.80
CA LEU A 189 24.48 12.07 10.26
C LEU A 189 24.94 10.75 9.63
N TRP A 190 25.28 10.77 8.33
CA TRP A 190 25.84 9.60 7.65
C TRP A 190 27.18 9.17 8.26
N LEU A 191 28.05 10.12 8.56
CA LEU A 191 29.32 9.84 9.25
C LEU A 191 29.08 9.24 10.64
N LEU A 192 28.20 9.84 11.46
CA LEU A 192 27.86 9.33 12.79
C LEU A 192 27.28 7.91 12.72
N PHE A 193 26.46 7.61 11.71
CA PHE A 193 25.96 6.26 11.48
C PHE A 193 27.08 5.27 11.19
N LYS A 194 28.02 5.62 10.28
CA LYS A 194 29.20 4.79 10.00
C LYS A 194 30.05 4.56 11.26
N LEU A 195 30.30 5.62 12.04
CA LEU A 195 31.03 5.53 13.31
C LEU A 195 30.29 4.64 14.33
N GLY A 196 28.96 4.69 14.37
CA GLY A 196 28.15 3.80 15.18
C GLY A 196 28.31 2.32 14.81
N LEU A 197 28.37 2.00 13.50
CA LEU A 197 28.65 0.64 13.03
C LEU A 197 30.08 0.20 13.37
N VAL A 198 31.05 1.10 13.29
CA VAL A 198 32.44 0.82 13.72
C VAL A 198 32.50 0.56 15.22
N ALA A 199 31.79 1.34 16.04
CA ALA A 199 31.70 1.11 17.48
C ALA A 199 31.03 -0.23 17.80
N LEU A 200 29.98 -0.61 17.08
CA LEU A 200 29.34 -1.93 17.19
C LEU A 200 30.31 -3.06 16.84
N TRP A 201 31.08 -2.90 15.77
CA TRP A 201 32.11 -3.85 15.37
C TRP A 201 33.21 -4.01 16.43
N GLY A 202 33.70 -2.89 16.98
CA GLY A 202 34.63 -2.90 18.11
C GLY A 202 34.04 -3.59 19.35
N GLY A 203 32.76 -3.38 19.64
CA GLY A 203 32.03 -4.07 20.70
C GLY A 203 31.92 -5.59 20.49
N LEU A 204 31.70 -6.05 19.25
CA LEU A 204 31.73 -7.47 18.91
C LEU A 204 33.13 -8.06 19.14
N LEU A 205 34.18 -7.36 18.72
CA LEU A 205 35.57 -7.79 18.94
C LEU A 205 35.88 -7.89 20.43
N ALA A 206 35.56 -6.87 21.23
CA ALA A 206 35.71 -6.91 22.68
C ALA A 206 34.92 -8.08 23.31
N GLY A 207 33.70 -8.33 22.82
CA GLY A 207 32.86 -9.46 23.24
C GLY A 207 33.51 -10.83 23.03
N ILE A 208 34.29 -11.02 21.96
CA ILE A 208 35.02 -12.28 21.69
C ILE A 208 36.01 -12.61 22.81
N PHE A 209 36.59 -11.58 23.44
CA PHE A 209 37.54 -11.70 24.55
C PHE A 209 36.83 -11.72 25.92
N ALA A 210 35.69 -11.03 26.05
CA ALA A 210 34.92 -10.98 27.29
C ALA A 210 34.11 -12.26 27.57
N VAL A 211 33.74 -13.03 26.54
CA VAL A 211 33.01 -14.29 26.70
C VAL A 211 33.96 -15.44 27.04
N ASP A 212 33.63 -16.18 28.11
CA ASP A 212 34.37 -17.36 28.58
C ASP A 212 34.71 -18.32 27.44
N GLN A 213 35.96 -18.81 27.42
CA GLN A 213 36.48 -19.74 26.42
C GLN A 213 35.66 -21.04 26.33
N ASN A 214 34.98 -21.42 27.41
CA ASN A 214 34.12 -22.60 27.44
C ASN A 214 32.80 -22.44 26.65
N ARG A 215 32.38 -21.20 26.34
CA ARG A 215 31.15 -20.90 25.57
C ARG A 215 31.42 -20.83 24.08
N LYS A 216 31.92 -21.94 23.52
CA LYS A 216 32.38 -22.04 22.11
C LYS A 216 31.36 -21.57 21.07
N ALA A 217 30.08 -21.87 21.26
CA ALA A 217 29.03 -21.48 20.33
C ALA A 217 28.83 -19.95 20.29
N GLU A 218 28.88 -19.28 21.44
CA GLU A 218 28.69 -17.84 21.52
C GLU A 218 29.89 -17.07 20.96
N ARG A 219 31.11 -17.52 21.28
CA ARG A 219 32.32 -16.97 20.67
C ARG A 219 32.32 -17.16 19.16
N GLY A 220 31.91 -18.34 18.67
CA GLY A 220 31.78 -18.59 17.23
C GLY A 220 30.82 -17.63 16.53
N ILE A 221 29.67 -17.33 17.15
CA ILE A 221 28.72 -16.36 16.58
C ILE A 221 29.30 -14.94 16.61
N LEU A 222 29.95 -14.54 17.70
CA LEU A 222 30.58 -13.21 17.81
C LEU A 222 31.67 -13.03 16.75
N ILE A 223 32.54 -14.03 16.55
CA ILE A 223 33.58 -14.03 15.51
C ILE A 223 32.93 -13.93 14.12
N GLY A 224 31.96 -14.80 13.81
CA GLY A 224 31.28 -14.76 12.51
C GLY A 224 30.59 -13.41 12.24
N SER A 225 29.94 -12.85 13.26
CA SER A 225 29.29 -11.53 13.17
C SER A 225 30.30 -10.40 12.98
N ALA A 226 31.44 -10.45 13.67
CA ALA A 226 32.51 -9.47 13.52
C ALA A 226 33.15 -9.53 12.13
N ILE A 227 33.36 -10.73 11.56
CA ILE A 227 33.89 -10.88 10.20
C ILE A 227 32.90 -10.30 9.17
N LEU A 228 31.61 -10.66 9.27
CA LEU A 228 30.59 -10.16 8.35
C LEU A 228 30.44 -8.63 8.43
N LEU A 229 30.33 -8.08 9.64
CA LEU A 229 30.20 -6.63 9.82
C LEU A 229 31.50 -5.90 9.41
N GLY A 230 32.67 -6.47 9.69
CA GLY A 230 33.96 -5.91 9.29
C GLY A 230 34.13 -5.87 7.76
N GLY A 231 33.78 -6.95 7.08
CA GLY A 231 33.78 -7.00 5.60
C GLY A 231 32.79 -6.01 4.99
N PHE A 232 31.59 -5.89 5.58
CA PHE A 232 30.61 -4.89 5.17
C PHE A 232 31.12 -3.45 5.40
N LEU A 233 31.73 -3.17 6.56
CA LEU A 233 32.34 -1.87 6.85
C LEU A 233 33.46 -1.54 5.87
N LEU A 234 34.36 -2.48 5.60
CA LEU A 234 35.42 -2.29 4.61
C LEU A 234 34.84 -1.92 3.24
N TRP A 235 33.85 -2.68 2.76
CA TRP A 235 33.15 -2.38 1.52
C TRP A 235 32.47 -0.99 1.55
N LEU A 236 31.78 -0.66 2.65
CA LEU A 236 31.06 0.59 2.81
C LEU A 236 32.00 1.81 2.77
N PHE A 237 33.18 1.70 3.40
CA PHE A 237 34.18 2.76 3.38
C PHE A 237 34.91 2.85 2.03
N LEU A 238 35.14 1.73 1.34
CA LEU A 238 35.73 1.70 0.00
C LEU A 238 34.84 2.36 -1.07
N GLN A 239 33.50 2.22 -0.96
CA GLN A 239 32.55 2.87 -1.87
C GLN A 239 32.43 4.39 -1.66
N GLY A 240 32.97 4.94 -0.57
CA GLY A 240 32.93 6.38 -0.29
C GLY A 240 31.50 6.95 -0.25
N ASP A 241 31.30 8.10 -0.88
CA ASP A 241 30.01 8.78 -0.94
C ASP A 241 29.11 8.29 -2.08
N ALA A 242 29.62 7.44 -2.99
CA ALA A 242 28.81 6.86 -4.08
C ALA A 242 27.65 6.01 -3.55
N PHE A 243 27.77 5.46 -2.33
CA PHE A 243 26.73 4.71 -1.64
C PHE A 243 26.01 5.49 -0.54
N ARG A 244 26.25 6.82 -0.42
CA ARG A 244 25.55 7.63 0.57
C ARG A 244 24.05 7.61 0.27
N LEU A 245 23.24 7.35 1.29
CA LEU A 245 21.79 7.45 1.20
C LEU A 245 21.38 8.89 0.86
N GLY A 246 20.43 9.04 -0.07
CA GLY A 246 19.85 10.35 -0.40
C GLY A 246 19.15 10.98 0.82
N ASP A 247 18.98 12.30 0.79
CA ASP A 247 18.48 13.07 1.94
C ASP A 247 17.10 12.59 2.45
N SER A 248 16.22 12.17 1.55
CA SER A 248 14.93 11.54 1.90
C SER A 248 15.11 10.28 2.75
N SER A 249 16.04 9.41 2.37
CA SER A 249 16.35 8.17 3.08
C SER A 249 17.04 8.44 4.41
N MET A 250 17.90 9.46 4.46
CA MET A 250 18.56 9.90 5.69
C MET A 250 17.56 10.41 6.73
N ARG A 251 16.49 11.10 6.30
CA ARG A 251 15.39 11.50 7.18
C ARG A 251 14.73 10.30 7.85
N ILE A 252 14.45 9.23 7.10
CA ILE A 252 13.86 8.00 7.64
C ILE A 252 14.82 7.31 8.61
N LEU A 253 16.08 7.16 8.19
CA LEU A 253 17.13 6.55 9.02
C LEU A 253 17.26 7.25 10.37
N TRP A 254 17.24 8.59 10.37
CA TRP A 254 17.28 9.38 11.60
C TRP A 254 16.14 9.06 12.58
N GLN A 255 14.91 8.92 12.07
CA GLN A 255 13.76 8.57 12.91
C GLN A 255 13.89 7.15 13.48
N LEU A 256 14.37 6.21 12.68
CA LEU A 256 14.62 4.84 13.11
C LEU A 256 15.73 4.76 14.17
N ILE A 257 16.79 5.57 14.05
CA ILE A 257 17.86 5.65 15.05
C ILE A 257 17.29 6.15 16.39
N LYS A 258 16.52 7.24 16.40
CA LYS A 258 15.87 7.77 17.62
C LYS A 258 14.94 6.74 18.26
N ALA A 259 14.14 6.06 17.45
CA ALA A 259 13.23 5.02 17.91
C ALA A 259 13.98 3.79 18.48
N THR A 260 15.11 3.41 17.87
CA THR A 260 15.97 2.32 18.36
C THR A 260 16.63 2.69 19.68
N LEU A 261 17.07 3.94 19.84
CA LEU A 261 17.60 4.45 21.11
C LEU A 261 16.56 4.29 22.23
N ALA A 262 15.32 4.74 22.00
CA ALA A 262 14.24 4.60 22.97
C ALA A 262 13.99 3.13 23.33
N GLY A 263 13.90 2.25 22.32
CA GLY A 263 13.76 0.79 22.53
C GLY A 263 14.93 0.18 23.31
N THR A 264 16.16 0.65 23.10
CA THR A 264 17.36 0.16 23.79
C THR A 264 17.38 0.57 25.25
N VAL A 265 17.05 1.82 25.57
CA VAL A 265 16.95 2.30 26.97
C VAL A 265 15.87 1.50 27.71
N LEU A 266 14.69 1.33 27.10
CA LEU A 266 13.63 0.50 27.66
C LEU A 266 14.06 -0.96 27.83
N LEU A 267 14.81 -1.53 26.88
CA LEU A 267 15.35 -2.88 27.00
C LEU A 267 16.26 -3.02 28.22
N VAL A 268 17.18 -2.08 28.44
CA VAL A 268 18.08 -2.09 29.60
C VAL A 268 17.27 -2.10 30.89
N GLY A 269 16.29 -1.20 31.03
CA GLY A 269 15.40 -1.18 32.20
C GLY A 269 14.63 -2.50 32.39
N CYS A 270 14.04 -3.03 31.32
CA CYS A 270 13.32 -4.30 31.33
C CYS A 270 14.23 -5.49 31.70
N LEU A 271 15.49 -5.51 31.25
CA LEU A 271 16.47 -6.55 31.63
C LEU A 271 16.88 -6.43 33.11
N PHE A 272 16.94 -5.22 33.67
CA PHE A 272 17.19 -5.01 35.09
C PHE A 272 16.06 -5.59 35.96
N VAL A 273 14.79 -5.27 35.61
CA VAL A 273 13.58 -5.64 36.36
C VAL A 273 13.16 -7.11 36.15
N PHE A 274 13.18 -7.58 34.90
CA PHE A 274 12.61 -8.88 34.48
C PHE A 274 13.64 -9.91 34.01
N ARG A 275 14.94 -9.56 34.01
CA ARG A 275 16.05 -10.42 33.59
C ARG A 275 15.79 -11.03 32.21
N ARG A 276 15.78 -12.36 32.13
CA ARG A 276 15.62 -13.14 30.88
C ARG A 276 14.26 -12.93 30.20
N ARG A 277 13.29 -12.34 30.89
CA ARG A 277 11.98 -11.99 30.32
C ARG A 277 11.90 -10.54 29.82
N GLY A 278 12.94 -9.73 30.00
CA GLY A 278 12.94 -8.32 29.63
C GLY A 278 12.60 -8.07 28.16
N GLY A 279 13.16 -8.84 27.23
CA GLY A 279 12.84 -8.74 25.81
C GLY A 279 11.37 -9.03 25.48
N MET A 280 10.76 -10.01 26.15
CA MET A 280 9.33 -10.31 25.98
C MET A 280 8.45 -9.19 26.52
N VAL A 281 8.76 -8.65 27.71
CA VAL A 281 7.99 -7.53 28.29
C VAL A 281 8.06 -6.30 27.38
N LEU A 282 9.25 -6.00 26.85
CA LEU A 282 9.44 -4.89 25.92
C LEU A 282 8.61 -5.07 24.63
N LEU A 283 8.62 -6.26 24.06
CA LEU A 283 7.85 -6.60 22.87
C LEU A 283 6.35 -6.33 23.08
N HIS A 284 5.79 -6.79 24.19
CA HIS A 284 4.37 -6.55 24.50
C HIS A 284 4.08 -5.08 24.78
N GLY A 285 5.00 -4.34 25.40
CA GLY A 285 4.90 -2.88 25.55
C GLY A 285 4.84 -2.16 24.20
N GLY A 286 5.66 -2.59 23.23
CA GLY A 286 5.62 -2.09 21.86
C GLY A 286 4.31 -2.41 21.15
N ILE A 287 3.77 -3.63 21.30
CA ILE A 287 2.44 -3.99 20.77
C ILE A 287 1.35 -3.12 21.41
N GLY A 288 1.39 -2.91 22.73
CA GLY A 288 0.45 -2.04 23.44
C GLY A 288 0.49 -0.60 22.91
N LEU A 289 1.70 -0.06 22.66
CA LEU A 289 1.86 1.26 22.04
C LEU A 289 1.30 1.31 20.61
N LEU A 290 1.47 0.25 19.82
CA LEU A 290 0.90 0.13 18.47
C LEU A 290 -0.64 0.12 18.51
N MET A 291 -1.23 -0.61 19.47
CA MET A 291 -2.68 -0.62 19.67
C MET A 291 -3.22 0.77 20.05
N LEU A 292 -2.53 1.50 20.93
CA LEU A 292 -2.88 2.88 21.27
C LEU A 292 -2.72 3.82 20.07
N SER A 293 -1.72 3.59 19.22
CA SER A 293 -1.49 4.38 18.02
C SER A 293 -2.71 4.42 17.10
N GLU A 294 -3.39 3.30 16.89
CA GLU A 294 -4.57 3.25 16.01
C GLU A 294 -5.71 4.12 16.55
N LEU A 295 -5.87 4.20 17.87
CA LEU A 295 -6.86 5.08 18.49
C LEU A 295 -6.53 6.56 18.26
N PHE A 296 -5.26 6.95 18.45
CA PHE A 296 -4.83 8.33 18.26
C PHE A 296 -4.84 8.76 16.79
N VAL A 297 -4.34 7.91 15.88
CA VAL A 297 -4.35 8.18 14.44
C VAL A 297 -5.80 8.20 13.92
N GLY A 298 -6.62 7.22 14.30
CA GLY A 298 -8.00 7.12 13.82
C GLY A 298 -8.92 8.25 14.24
N THR A 299 -8.58 8.98 15.32
CA THR A 299 -9.35 10.13 15.83
C THR A 299 -8.73 11.48 15.54
N GLY A 300 -7.39 11.56 15.41
CA GLY A 300 -6.67 12.82 15.24
C GLY A 300 -6.17 13.11 13.83
N ALA A 301 -6.11 12.11 12.93
CA ALA A 301 -5.62 12.33 11.57
C ALA A 301 -6.68 12.98 10.68
N GLN A 302 -6.26 13.99 9.90
CA GLN A 302 -7.08 14.65 8.89
C GLN A 302 -6.40 14.54 7.53
N GLU A 303 -7.21 14.33 6.50
CA GLU A 303 -6.76 14.14 5.12
C GLU A 303 -7.61 15.03 4.22
N ALA A 304 -6.95 15.82 3.38
CA ALA A 304 -7.58 16.71 2.42
C ALA A 304 -6.74 16.75 1.13
N GLN A 305 -7.25 17.39 0.10
CA GLN A 305 -6.57 17.53 -1.18
C GLN A 305 -6.55 18.99 -1.63
N MET A 306 -5.42 19.41 -2.20
CA MET A 306 -5.24 20.71 -2.80
C MET A 306 -5.03 20.50 -4.30
N SER A 307 -5.99 20.93 -5.12
CA SER A 307 -5.92 20.83 -6.58
C SER A 307 -5.64 22.22 -7.15
N ILE A 308 -4.54 22.36 -7.88
CA ILE A 308 -4.01 23.65 -8.31
C ILE A 308 -3.68 23.57 -9.80
N GLN A 309 -4.31 24.42 -10.61
CA GLN A 309 -3.95 24.58 -12.01
C GLN A 309 -2.63 25.34 -12.13
N GLU A 310 -1.86 25.08 -13.18
CA GLU A 310 -0.61 25.79 -13.43
C GLU A 310 -0.87 27.31 -13.55
N GLY A 311 -0.07 28.11 -12.84
CA GLY A 311 -0.27 29.55 -12.68
C GLY A 311 -1.34 29.97 -11.66
N GLN A 312 -2.08 29.03 -11.06
CA GLN A 312 -3.08 29.31 -10.03
C GLN A 312 -2.43 29.43 -8.64
N THR A 313 -2.98 30.34 -7.82
CA THR A 313 -2.70 30.42 -6.39
C THR A 313 -3.93 29.96 -5.60
N VAL A 314 -3.72 29.11 -4.59
CA VAL A 314 -4.78 28.67 -3.67
C VAL A 314 -4.34 28.79 -2.22
N ASN A 315 -5.31 28.88 -1.32
CA ASN A 315 -5.09 28.96 0.13
C ASN A 315 -6.00 27.98 0.90
N TYR A 316 -6.53 26.94 0.26
CA TYR A 316 -7.39 25.96 0.92
C TYR A 316 -7.10 24.54 0.46
N ALA A 317 -7.30 23.59 1.37
CA ALA A 317 -7.40 22.17 1.05
C ALA A 317 -8.87 21.73 1.11
N THR A 318 -9.21 20.67 0.41
CA THR A 318 -10.58 20.17 0.25
C THR A 318 -10.68 18.75 0.84
N ASP A 319 -11.55 18.53 1.82
CA ASP A 319 -11.87 17.17 2.28
C ASP A 319 -12.95 16.58 1.37
N ILE A 320 -12.53 15.69 0.47
CA ILE A 320 -13.41 15.02 -0.50
C ILE A 320 -14.39 14.03 0.13
N ARG A 321 -14.33 13.82 1.45
CA ARG A 321 -15.18 12.87 2.18
C ARG A 321 -16.31 13.55 2.96
N SER A 322 -16.31 14.88 3.02
CA SER A 322 -17.31 15.65 3.75
C SER A 322 -17.87 16.74 2.86
N LEU A 323 -19.17 17.00 3.02
CA LEU A 323 -19.87 18.00 2.24
C LEU A 323 -20.20 19.24 3.06
N GLU A 324 -20.36 20.34 2.36
CA GLU A 324 -20.93 21.56 2.88
C GLU A 324 -21.78 22.23 1.80
N LEU A 325 -22.90 22.82 2.20
CA LEU A 325 -23.57 23.81 1.39
C LEU A 325 -22.91 25.15 1.69
N ALA A 326 -22.21 25.71 0.72
CA ALA A 326 -21.56 27.01 0.84
C ALA A 326 -22.44 28.10 0.25
N ILE A 327 -22.56 29.20 0.99
CA ILE A 327 -23.20 30.44 0.60
C ILE A 327 -22.10 31.49 0.60
N VAL A 328 -21.83 32.09 -0.55
CA VAL A 328 -20.74 33.04 -0.75
C VAL A 328 -21.33 34.40 -1.12
N ASP A 329 -21.01 35.41 -0.32
CA ASP A 329 -21.20 36.82 -0.68
C ASP A 329 -19.88 37.38 -1.22
N ARG A 330 -19.94 37.89 -2.45
CA ARG A 330 -18.81 38.51 -3.15
C ARG A 330 -18.93 40.04 -3.25
N SER A 331 -19.83 40.62 -2.48
CA SER A 331 -20.03 42.08 -2.42
C SER A 331 -18.79 42.83 -1.89
N PRO A 332 -18.04 42.33 -0.89
CA PRO A 332 -16.76 42.93 -0.50
C PRO A 332 -15.72 42.81 -1.63
N ARG A 333 -14.89 43.83 -1.82
CA ARG A 333 -13.91 43.87 -2.93
C ARG A 333 -12.66 43.04 -2.68
N ASP A 334 -12.27 42.92 -1.41
CA ASP A 334 -10.96 42.40 -1.02
C ASP A 334 -11.02 40.95 -0.50
N TYR A 335 -12.21 40.44 -0.20
CA TYR A 335 -12.43 39.08 0.30
C TYR A 335 -13.83 38.56 -0.05
N ASP A 336 -13.98 37.23 -0.08
CA ASP A 336 -15.28 36.57 -0.14
C ASP A 336 -15.76 36.26 1.29
N GLU A 337 -17.01 36.61 1.62
CA GLU A 337 -17.63 36.17 2.87
C GLU A 337 -18.36 34.85 2.64
N VAL A 338 -18.06 33.84 3.46
CA VAL A 338 -18.53 32.46 3.23
C VAL A 338 -19.22 31.93 4.48
N VAL A 339 -20.52 31.67 4.36
CA VAL A 339 -21.29 30.91 5.36
C VAL A 339 -21.44 29.48 4.86
N VAL A 340 -21.10 28.49 5.70
CA VAL A 340 -21.21 27.08 5.35
C VAL A 340 -22.22 26.37 6.24
N VAL A 341 -23.02 25.50 5.64
CA VAL A 341 -23.87 24.54 6.35
C VAL A 341 -23.22 23.16 6.25
N PRO A 342 -22.62 22.63 7.34
CA PRO A 342 -22.00 21.32 7.36
C PRO A 342 -22.97 20.17 7.05
N GLU A 343 -22.46 19.12 6.41
CA GLU A 343 -23.20 17.90 6.08
C GLU A 343 -24.03 17.30 7.24
N PRO A 344 -23.54 17.17 8.49
CA PRO A 344 -24.36 16.63 9.57
C PRO A 344 -25.65 17.43 9.84
N ILE A 345 -25.66 18.73 9.52
CA ILE A 345 -26.85 19.58 9.64
C ILE A 345 -27.78 19.34 8.43
N LEU A 346 -27.22 19.19 7.23
CA LEU A 346 -27.96 18.83 6.02
C LEU A 346 -28.66 17.45 6.15
N LEU A 347 -28.02 16.52 6.88
CA LEU A 347 -28.50 15.15 7.09
C LEU A 347 -29.52 14.98 8.23
N ARG A 348 -29.81 16.01 9.05
CA ARG A 348 -30.77 15.95 10.19
C ARG A 348 -32.25 15.74 9.78
N THR A 349 -32.48 15.17 8.61
CA THR A 349 -33.79 14.92 8.01
C THR A 349 -34.20 13.44 8.10
N PRO A 350 -34.36 12.85 9.30
CA PRO A 350 -35.35 11.79 9.44
C PRO A 350 -36.27 12.02 10.65
N GLY A 351 -37.57 12.21 10.39
CA GLY A 351 -38.66 12.00 11.36
C GLY A 351 -39.20 13.22 12.10
N GLN A 352 -38.60 14.42 11.99
CA GLN A 352 -39.09 15.65 12.66
C GLN A 352 -39.21 16.84 11.69
N GLY A 353 -39.94 16.69 10.58
CA GLY A 353 -40.20 17.77 9.63
C GLY A 353 -38.93 18.39 8.99
N PRO A 354 -39.09 19.34 8.05
CA PRO A 354 -37.94 20.03 7.47
C PRO A 354 -37.39 21.05 8.47
N ALA A 355 -36.27 20.72 9.13
CA ALA A 355 -35.57 21.65 10.02
C ALA A 355 -35.11 22.87 9.21
N VAL A 356 -35.66 24.05 9.53
CA VAL A 356 -35.23 25.33 8.97
C VAL A 356 -33.92 25.73 9.63
N ILE A 357 -32.87 25.87 8.82
CA ILE A 357 -31.54 26.25 9.24
C ILE A 357 -31.46 27.78 9.20
N ARG A 358 -31.13 28.38 10.35
CA ARG A 358 -31.04 29.84 10.52
C ARG A 358 -29.62 30.24 10.86
N HIS A 359 -29.14 31.32 10.24
CA HIS A 359 -27.88 31.96 10.57
C HIS A 359 -28.10 33.47 10.75
N ALA A 360 -27.32 34.11 11.62
CA ALA A 360 -27.44 35.55 11.86
C ALA A 360 -27.01 36.36 10.62
N ASP A 361 -25.92 35.92 9.98
CA ASP A 361 -25.26 36.63 8.88
C ASP A 361 -25.91 36.38 7.50
N LEU A 362 -27.00 35.62 7.43
CA LEU A 362 -27.73 35.38 6.19
C LEU A 362 -29.08 36.12 6.18
N PRO A 363 -29.46 36.76 5.06
CA PRO A 363 -30.76 37.41 4.91
C PRO A 363 -31.91 36.44 4.59
N PHE A 364 -31.60 35.15 4.47
CA PHE A 364 -32.57 34.09 4.20
C PHE A 364 -32.34 32.87 5.09
N ASP A 365 -33.42 32.15 5.36
CA ASP A 365 -33.43 30.85 6.02
C ASP A 365 -33.30 29.73 4.98
N ILE A 366 -32.68 28.61 5.38
CA ILE A 366 -32.38 27.48 4.48
C ILE A 366 -33.20 26.27 4.90
N GLN A 367 -33.93 25.68 3.95
CA GLN A 367 -34.73 24.47 4.18
C GLN A 367 -34.29 23.36 3.23
N VAL A 368 -33.77 22.26 3.79
CA VAL A 368 -33.40 21.06 3.01
C VAL A 368 -34.68 20.29 2.69
N VAL A 369 -35.09 20.29 1.42
CA VAL A 369 -36.29 19.59 0.94
C VAL A 369 -36.00 18.10 0.82
N ARG A 370 -34.85 17.75 0.23
CA ARG A 370 -34.42 16.36 0.07
C ARG A 370 -32.91 16.29 -0.18
N PHE A 371 -32.25 15.35 0.47
CA PHE A 371 -30.82 15.08 0.28
C PHE A 371 -30.59 13.68 -0.30
N PHE A 372 -29.63 13.57 -1.21
CA PHE A 372 -29.21 12.33 -1.86
C PHE A 372 -27.71 12.15 -1.64
N ARG A 373 -27.32 11.10 -0.91
CA ARG A 373 -25.92 10.81 -0.61
C ARG A 373 -25.10 10.46 -1.85
N ASN A 374 -25.65 9.66 -2.75
CA ASN A 374 -25.08 9.48 -4.08
C ASN A 374 -26.19 9.61 -5.12
N SER A 375 -25.87 10.21 -6.26
CA SER A 375 -26.86 10.49 -7.28
C SER A 375 -26.25 10.62 -8.67
N THR A 376 -27.12 10.49 -9.67
CA THR A 376 -26.85 10.93 -11.04
C THR A 376 -27.82 12.05 -11.40
N ILE A 377 -27.40 12.93 -12.30
CA ILE A 377 -28.26 13.97 -12.86
C ILE A 377 -28.57 13.62 -14.31
N ARG A 378 -29.81 13.83 -14.70
CA ARG A 378 -30.25 13.78 -16.09
C ARG A 378 -31.20 14.93 -16.40
N ASP A 379 -31.44 15.13 -17.69
CA ASP A 379 -32.44 16.10 -18.14
C ASP A 379 -33.86 15.69 -17.74
N VAL A 380 -34.68 16.70 -17.45
CA VAL A 380 -36.10 16.55 -17.12
C VAL A 380 -36.87 16.11 -18.36
N ARG A 381 -37.73 15.09 -18.22
CA ARG A 381 -38.58 14.63 -19.33
C ARG A 381 -39.86 15.49 -19.43
N PRO A 382 -40.45 15.65 -20.63
CA PRO A 382 -41.71 16.39 -20.77
C PRO A 382 -42.81 15.85 -19.84
N GLY A 383 -43.42 16.73 -19.04
CA GLY A 383 -44.50 16.38 -18.09
C GLY A 383 -44.04 15.77 -16.75
N GLU A 384 -42.74 15.60 -16.54
CA GLU A 384 -42.18 15.08 -15.29
C GLU A 384 -42.21 16.14 -14.18
N LYS A 385 -42.64 15.76 -12.96
CA LYS A 385 -42.67 16.67 -11.81
C LYS A 385 -41.26 16.91 -11.28
N ASN A 386 -40.84 18.17 -11.24
CA ASN A 386 -39.54 18.58 -10.74
C ASN A 386 -39.66 19.35 -9.41
N PRO A 387 -38.98 18.93 -8.33
CA PRO A 387 -38.98 19.68 -7.07
C PRO A 387 -38.32 21.06 -7.15
N ALA A 388 -37.41 21.28 -8.12
CA ALA A 388 -36.75 22.57 -8.29
C ALA A 388 -37.68 23.59 -8.98
N THR A 389 -37.69 24.82 -8.47
CA THR A 389 -38.44 25.95 -9.03
C THR A 389 -37.52 27.06 -9.54
N ALA A 390 -36.21 26.94 -9.34
CA ALA A 390 -35.21 27.92 -9.76
C ALA A 390 -33.86 27.27 -10.12
N GLY A 391 -33.02 28.05 -10.80
CA GLY A 391 -31.65 27.68 -11.13
C GLY A 391 -31.52 26.53 -12.15
N ALA A 392 -30.36 25.89 -12.15
CA ALA A 392 -30.04 24.74 -13.02
C ALA A 392 -30.98 23.55 -12.79
N GLY A 393 -31.57 23.47 -11.60
CA GLY A 393 -32.56 22.46 -11.26
C GLY A 393 -33.78 22.46 -12.15
N LEU A 394 -34.13 23.56 -12.85
CA LEU A 394 -35.29 23.59 -13.76
C LEU A 394 -35.18 22.60 -14.92
N PHE A 395 -33.96 22.34 -15.39
CA PHE A 395 -33.68 21.50 -16.55
C PHE A 395 -33.14 20.11 -16.18
N SER A 396 -32.83 19.91 -14.90
CA SER A 396 -32.13 18.72 -14.40
C SER A 396 -32.86 18.09 -13.23
N ILE A 397 -32.99 16.76 -13.22
CA ILE A 397 -33.56 15.98 -12.12
C ILE A 397 -32.54 14.99 -11.57
N VAL A 398 -32.58 14.80 -10.26
CA VAL A 398 -31.71 13.88 -9.51
C VAL A 398 -32.34 12.50 -9.43
N GLU A 399 -31.55 11.48 -9.75
CA GLU A 399 -31.85 10.08 -9.47
C GLU A 399 -30.89 9.53 -8.42
N ALA A 400 -31.42 8.83 -7.43
CA ALA A 400 -30.59 8.23 -6.38
C ALA A 400 -29.72 7.12 -6.98
N ALA A 401 -28.42 7.19 -6.76
CA ALA A 401 -27.48 6.14 -7.13
C ALA A 401 -27.09 5.34 -5.89
N ARG A 402 -26.71 4.06 -6.09
CA ARG A 402 -26.08 3.29 -5.02
C ARG A 402 -24.77 3.98 -4.60
N PRO A 403 -24.42 4.04 -3.30
CA PRO A 403 -23.11 4.54 -2.87
C PRO A 403 -21.99 3.82 -3.61
N VAL A 404 -20.90 4.53 -3.90
CA VAL A 404 -19.75 3.93 -4.59
C VAL A 404 -19.15 2.85 -3.69
N ALA A 405 -19.03 1.62 -4.21
CA ALA A 405 -18.47 0.53 -3.43
C ALA A 405 -16.95 0.65 -3.38
N ALA A 406 -16.32 0.28 -2.27
CA ALA A 406 -14.86 0.33 -2.16
C ALA A 406 -14.15 -0.60 -3.18
N THR A 407 -14.85 -1.61 -3.70
CA THR A 407 -14.34 -2.49 -4.76
C THR A 407 -14.49 -1.93 -6.17
N ASP A 408 -15.14 -0.78 -6.35
CA ASP A 408 -15.32 -0.18 -7.67
C ASP A 408 -13.98 0.32 -8.20
N ARG A 409 -13.56 -0.26 -9.34
CA ARG A 409 -12.22 -0.06 -9.93
C ARG A 409 -11.95 1.36 -10.43
N MET A 410 -12.98 2.21 -10.48
CA MET A 410 -12.88 3.58 -10.99
C MET A 410 -12.59 4.62 -9.90
N GLY A 411 -12.47 4.23 -8.62
CA GLY A 411 -12.08 5.15 -7.54
C GLY A 411 -13.02 6.35 -7.39
N GLY A 412 -14.30 6.17 -7.70
CA GLY A 412 -15.29 7.24 -7.64
C GLY A 412 -15.59 7.67 -6.21
N THR A 413 -15.87 8.96 -6.01
CA THR A 413 -16.48 9.47 -4.78
C THR A 413 -18.00 9.52 -4.93
N ASP A 414 -18.73 9.48 -3.82
CA ASP A 414 -20.17 9.73 -3.83
C ASP A 414 -20.45 11.13 -4.41
N MET A 415 -21.32 11.20 -5.42
CA MET A 415 -21.72 12.44 -6.08
C MET A 415 -23.08 12.89 -5.54
N SER A 416 -23.04 13.55 -4.39
CA SER A 416 -24.24 13.98 -3.67
C SER A 416 -24.97 15.14 -4.35
N SER A 417 -26.28 15.19 -4.12
CA SER A 417 -27.15 16.27 -4.56
C SER A 417 -28.21 16.56 -3.51
N ALA A 418 -28.74 17.78 -3.48
CA ALA A 418 -29.84 18.15 -2.60
C ALA A 418 -30.77 19.17 -3.26
N TYR A 419 -32.05 19.08 -2.93
CA TYR A 419 -33.00 20.16 -3.19
C TYR A 419 -33.07 21.04 -1.93
N VAL A 420 -32.76 22.33 -2.11
CA VAL A 420 -32.69 23.31 -1.03
C VAL A 420 -33.61 24.46 -1.37
N LYS A 421 -34.54 24.77 -0.48
CA LYS A 421 -35.41 25.93 -0.55
C LYS A 421 -34.82 27.07 0.28
N PHE A 422 -34.86 28.28 -0.26
CA PHE A 422 -34.44 29.50 0.41
C PHE A 422 -35.67 30.36 0.72
N LEU A 423 -35.72 30.90 1.95
CA LEU A 423 -36.85 31.70 2.43
C LEU A 423 -36.34 33.06 2.90
N ASP A 424 -36.85 34.16 2.37
CA ASP A 424 -36.47 35.49 2.86
C ASP A 424 -36.81 35.63 4.35
N LYS A 425 -35.83 36.05 5.16
CA LYS A 425 -35.97 36.12 6.61
C LYS A 425 -36.84 37.30 7.08
N LYS A 426 -36.95 38.37 6.27
CA LYS A 426 -37.75 39.57 6.57
C LYS A 426 -39.19 39.41 6.09
N SER A 427 -39.39 38.98 4.85
CA SER A 427 -40.72 38.89 4.23
C SER A 427 -41.38 37.51 4.39
N GLY A 428 -40.59 36.45 4.64
CA GLY A 428 -41.06 35.07 4.60
C GLY A 428 -41.31 34.54 3.19
N GLU A 429 -40.93 35.28 2.15
CA GLU A 429 -41.14 34.93 0.75
C GLU A 429 -40.30 33.71 0.33
N ASP A 430 -40.87 32.85 -0.52
CA ASP A 430 -40.18 31.70 -1.11
C ASP A 430 -39.30 32.17 -2.28
N LEU A 431 -37.98 32.18 -2.06
CA LEU A 431 -36.98 32.60 -3.04
C LEU A 431 -36.69 31.49 -4.08
N GLY A 432 -37.34 30.34 -3.94
CA GLY A 432 -37.24 29.21 -4.84
C GLY A 432 -36.53 28.00 -4.25
N THR A 433 -36.79 26.84 -4.86
CA THR A 433 -36.12 25.58 -4.57
C THR A 433 -35.06 25.31 -5.64
N TYR A 434 -33.82 25.23 -5.22
CA TYR A 434 -32.66 25.00 -6.06
C TYR A 434 -32.17 23.57 -5.94
N LEU A 435 -31.78 22.98 -7.07
CA LEU A 435 -30.99 21.75 -7.09
C LEU A 435 -29.51 22.13 -6.92
N VAL A 436 -28.91 21.77 -5.80
CA VAL A 436 -27.46 21.89 -5.58
C VAL A 436 -26.81 20.52 -5.68
N SER A 437 -25.66 20.42 -6.35
CA SER A 437 -24.98 19.15 -6.59
C SER A 437 -23.50 19.33 -6.86
N LEU A 438 -22.69 18.32 -6.54
CA LEU A 438 -21.27 18.26 -6.93
C LEU A 438 -21.05 18.27 -8.46
N TYR A 439 -22.07 17.95 -9.26
CA TYR A 439 -22.02 18.06 -10.73
C TYR A 439 -22.27 19.48 -11.25
N LEU A 440 -22.87 20.35 -10.44
CA LEU A 440 -23.32 21.66 -10.88
C LEU A 440 -22.35 22.74 -10.44
N ARG A 441 -22.24 23.79 -11.26
CA ARG A 441 -21.53 25.02 -10.88
C ARG A 441 -22.31 25.76 -9.79
N PRO A 442 -21.67 26.66 -9.03
CA PRO A 442 -22.37 27.57 -8.12
C PRO A 442 -23.52 28.31 -8.83
N GLN A 443 -24.62 28.48 -8.12
CA GLN A 443 -25.83 29.13 -8.62
C GLN A 443 -26.11 30.40 -7.81
N THR A 444 -26.84 31.35 -8.39
CA THR A 444 -27.12 32.62 -7.72
C THR A 444 -28.52 32.64 -7.11
N VAL A 445 -28.62 33.05 -5.85
CA VAL A 445 -29.86 33.39 -5.14
C VAL A 445 -29.87 34.89 -4.92
N LYS A 446 -30.96 35.57 -5.28
CA LYS A 446 -31.12 37.02 -5.10
C LYS A 446 -32.08 37.31 -3.95
N VAL A 447 -31.71 38.26 -3.09
CA VAL A 447 -32.57 38.77 -2.01
C VAL A 447 -32.47 40.30 -2.01
N GLY A 448 -33.57 40.97 -2.38
CA GLY A 448 -33.51 42.39 -2.72
C GLY A 448 -32.48 42.65 -3.82
N ASP A 449 -31.58 43.61 -3.58
CA ASP A 449 -30.50 43.97 -4.51
C ASP A 449 -29.22 43.14 -4.33
N GLN A 450 -29.14 42.29 -3.31
CA GLN A 450 -27.96 41.46 -3.03
C GLN A 450 -28.05 40.09 -3.70
N SER A 451 -26.90 39.56 -4.12
CA SER A 451 -26.77 38.27 -4.79
C SER A 451 -25.79 37.37 -4.05
N TYR A 452 -26.21 36.15 -3.76
CA TYR A 452 -25.44 35.15 -3.04
C TYR A 452 -25.18 33.95 -3.94
N GLU A 453 -23.94 33.46 -4.01
CA GLU A 453 -23.63 32.21 -4.69
C GLU A 453 -23.86 31.03 -3.75
N VAL A 454 -24.63 30.04 -4.18
CA VAL A 454 -24.91 28.81 -3.43
C VAL A 454 -24.36 27.60 -4.18
N ALA A 455 -23.65 26.73 -3.47
CA ALA A 455 -23.08 25.52 -4.05
C ALA A 455 -23.00 24.40 -3.00
N LEU A 456 -23.39 23.19 -3.39
CA LEU A 456 -22.98 21.99 -2.67
C LEU A 456 -21.56 21.64 -3.11
N ARG A 457 -20.61 21.62 -2.19
CA ARG A 457 -19.21 21.35 -2.47
C ARG A 457 -18.58 20.49 -1.39
N HIS A 458 -17.44 19.90 -1.70
CA HIS A 458 -16.59 19.29 -0.68
C HIS A 458 -16.11 20.34 0.33
N LYS A 459 -16.00 19.94 1.59
CA LYS A 459 -15.61 20.81 2.70
C LYS A 459 -14.25 21.45 2.42
N ARG A 460 -14.16 22.78 2.51
CA ARG A 460 -12.89 23.51 2.39
C ARG A 460 -12.29 23.78 3.77
N VAL A 461 -10.97 23.61 3.86
CA VAL A 461 -10.14 23.95 5.01
C VAL A 461 -9.15 25.00 4.55
N TYR A 462 -9.46 26.27 4.84
CA TYR A 462 -8.62 27.41 4.53
C TYR A 462 -7.33 27.40 5.36
N LYS A 463 -6.25 27.94 4.78
CA LYS A 463 -4.88 27.86 5.26
C LYS A 463 -4.31 29.27 5.46
N PRO A 464 -3.41 29.46 6.45
CA PRO A 464 -2.76 30.75 6.74
C PRO A 464 -1.63 31.12 5.76
N TYR A 465 -1.47 30.33 4.69
CA TYR A 465 -0.45 30.47 3.67
C TYR A 465 -1.07 30.23 2.30
N THR A 466 -0.40 30.71 1.26
CA THR A 466 -0.78 30.45 -0.13
C THR A 466 0.21 29.53 -0.81
N VAL A 467 -0.30 28.73 -1.75
CA VAL A 467 0.50 27.86 -2.62
C VAL A 467 0.18 28.24 -4.06
N HIS A 468 1.19 28.74 -4.76
CA HIS A 468 1.12 29.03 -6.18
C HIS A 468 1.82 27.92 -6.96
N LEU A 469 1.15 27.33 -7.95
CA LEU A 469 1.76 26.32 -8.81
C LEU A 469 2.50 27.01 -9.96
N ILE A 470 3.82 26.85 -10.00
CA ILE A 470 4.68 27.38 -11.06
C ILE A 470 4.67 26.43 -12.26
N ASP A 471 4.91 25.14 -12.01
CA ASP A 471 5.03 24.09 -13.02
C ASP A 471 4.63 22.75 -12.41
N VAL A 472 4.07 21.84 -13.22
CA VAL A 472 3.79 20.47 -12.84
C VAL A 472 4.29 19.55 -13.95
N ARG A 473 4.96 18.47 -13.58
CA ARG A 473 5.49 17.51 -14.54
C ARG A 473 5.02 16.10 -14.22
N LYS A 474 4.67 15.36 -15.27
CA LYS A 474 4.46 13.91 -15.23
C LYS A 474 5.53 13.25 -16.09
N ASP A 475 6.45 12.55 -15.44
CA ASP A 475 7.38 11.66 -16.12
C ASP A 475 6.73 10.29 -16.25
N ASP A 476 6.55 9.79 -17.46
CA ASP A 476 6.06 8.44 -17.69
C ASP A 476 7.21 7.43 -17.76
N TYR A 477 6.91 6.15 -17.48
CA TYR A 477 7.84 5.10 -17.84
C TYR A 477 7.94 5.00 -19.36
N LEU A 478 9.17 4.95 -19.88
CA LEU A 478 9.44 4.88 -21.31
C LEU A 478 8.62 3.78 -22.01
N GLY A 479 8.00 4.14 -23.13
CA GLY A 479 7.12 3.26 -23.91
C GLY A 479 5.74 3.02 -23.30
N THR A 480 5.33 3.80 -22.30
CA THR A 480 4.00 3.72 -21.66
C THR A 480 3.49 5.10 -21.29
N ASP A 481 2.18 5.23 -21.06
CA ASP A 481 1.56 6.40 -20.41
C ASP A 481 1.46 6.22 -18.88
N THR A 482 2.13 5.19 -18.35
CA THR A 482 2.12 4.90 -16.92
C THR A 482 3.05 5.90 -16.22
N PRO A 483 2.54 6.67 -15.26
CA PRO A 483 3.34 7.64 -14.53
C PRO A 483 4.45 6.94 -13.74
N ARG A 484 5.70 7.37 -13.95
CA ARG A 484 6.87 7.03 -13.14
C ARG A 484 7.03 8.01 -11.98
N ASN A 485 6.80 9.29 -12.25
CA ASN A 485 6.98 10.36 -11.28
C ASN A 485 6.01 11.52 -11.57
N TYR A 486 5.52 12.12 -10.50
CA TYR A 486 4.83 13.40 -10.52
C TYR A 486 5.66 14.38 -9.71
N SER A 487 5.85 15.57 -10.25
CA SER A 487 6.50 16.65 -9.53
C SER A 487 5.84 17.99 -9.77
N SER A 488 5.98 18.90 -8.82
CA SER A 488 5.47 20.26 -8.92
C SER A 488 6.46 21.22 -8.31
N ASP A 489 6.73 22.30 -9.05
CA ASP A 489 7.40 23.47 -8.53
C ASP A 489 6.34 24.45 -8.04
N ILE A 490 6.39 24.76 -6.75
CA ILE A 490 5.45 25.67 -6.11
C ILE A 490 6.17 26.87 -5.51
N ARG A 491 5.48 28.00 -5.37
CA ARG A 491 5.86 29.08 -4.48
C ARG A 491 4.94 29.08 -3.27
N LEU A 492 5.52 28.91 -2.09
CA LEU A 492 4.80 28.96 -0.82
C LEU A 492 5.03 30.31 -0.16
N VAL A 493 3.93 30.99 0.23
CA VAL A 493 3.98 32.31 0.88
C VAL A 493 3.14 32.31 2.16
N GLU A 494 3.74 32.70 3.29
CA GLU A 494 3.07 33.00 4.57
C GLU A 494 3.58 34.35 5.10
N ASN A 495 2.70 35.33 5.23
CA ASN A 495 2.97 36.64 5.83
C ASN A 495 1.73 37.13 6.60
N ASP A 496 1.80 38.32 7.20
CA ASP A 496 0.68 38.85 7.98
C ASP A 496 -0.58 39.05 7.10
N ALA A 497 -0.41 39.49 5.85
CA ALA A 497 -1.52 39.65 4.90
C ALA A 497 -2.21 38.33 4.54
N THR A 498 -1.47 37.21 4.39
CA THR A 498 -2.09 35.89 4.16
C THR A 498 -2.83 35.36 5.38
N ARG A 499 -2.60 35.92 6.57
CA ARG A 499 -3.26 35.54 7.83
C ARG A 499 -4.42 36.46 8.20
N GLU A 500 -4.40 37.72 7.74
CA GLU A 500 -5.40 38.76 8.05
C GLU A 500 -6.84 38.33 7.73
N HIS A 501 -7.02 37.57 6.65
CA HIS A 501 -8.35 37.11 6.20
C HIS A 501 -8.85 35.82 6.89
N LEU A 502 -8.12 35.28 7.87
CA LEU A 502 -8.58 34.13 8.65
C LEU A 502 -9.21 34.60 9.96
N SER A 503 -10.33 33.98 10.34
CA SER A 503 -10.95 34.22 11.65
C SER A 503 -9.92 34.01 12.78
N PRO A 504 -9.95 34.82 13.86
CA PRO A 504 -9.02 34.73 14.99
C PRO A 504 -8.90 33.32 15.60
N LEU A 505 -9.95 32.51 15.47
CA LEU A 505 -9.98 31.10 15.89
C LEU A 505 -9.01 30.20 15.09
N PHE A 506 -8.70 30.56 13.84
CA PHE A 506 -7.77 29.83 12.96
C PHE A 506 -6.40 30.51 12.82
N ALA A 507 -6.28 31.76 13.29
CA ALA A 507 -5.05 32.56 13.24
C ALA A 507 -4.09 32.32 14.41
N GLY A 508 -4.28 31.27 15.22
CA GLY A 508 -3.37 30.92 16.31
C GLY A 508 -1.92 30.72 15.83
N GLY A 509 -0.96 31.21 16.62
CA GLY A 509 0.49 31.09 16.36
C GLY A 509 1.12 32.35 15.73
N SER A 510 2.44 32.46 15.81
CA SER A 510 3.21 33.56 15.20
C SER A 510 3.39 33.38 13.69
N THR A 511 3.30 34.47 12.92
CA THR A 511 3.60 34.49 11.48
C THR A 511 5.04 34.04 11.22
N ARG A 512 5.23 33.08 10.32
CA ARG A 512 6.57 32.53 10.00
C ARG A 512 7.35 33.35 8.97
N ASN A 513 6.69 34.28 8.28
CA ASN A 513 7.27 35.16 7.26
C ASN A 513 8.12 34.38 6.24
N VAL A 514 7.44 33.55 5.43
CA VAL A 514 8.05 32.65 4.46
C VAL A 514 7.64 33.06 3.05
N ASP A 515 8.62 33.14 2.14
CA ASP A 515 8.41 33.18 0.70
C ASP A 515 9.52 32.37 0.03
N ARG A 516 9.18 31.19 -0.50
CA ARG A 516 10.19 30.31 -1.11
C ARG A 516 9.60 29.44 -2.22
N LYS A 517 10.43 29.17 -3.22
CA LYS A 517 10.17 28.16 -4.25
C LYS A 517 10.55 26.78 -3.71
N ILE A 518 9.71 25.79 -3.96
CA ILE A 518 9.86 24.43 -3.45
C ILE A 518 9.52 23.44 -4.57
N HIS A 519 10.40 22.46 -4.77
CA HIS A 519 10.14 21.32 -5.63
C HIS A 519 9.56 20.17 -4.79
N ILE A 520 8.38 19.69 -5.15
CA ILE A 520 7.71 18.56 -4.49
C ILE A 520 7.57 17.42 -5.51
N TRP A 521 8.02 16.22 -5.17
CA TRP A 521 7.86 15.05 -6.04
C TRP A 521 7.33 13.82 -5.29
N MET A 522 7.03 12.74 -6.01
CA MET A 522 6.56 11.49 -5.41
C MET A 522 7.54 10.95 -4.36
N ASN A 523 7.02 10.57 -3.19
CA ASN A 523 7.78 10.08 -2.03
C ASN A 523 8.75 11.08 -1.38
N ASN A 524 8.77 12.35 -1.80
CA ASN A 524 9.43 13.44 -1.06
C ASN A 524 8.43 14.56 -0.84
N PRO A 525 7.56 14.39 0.18
CA PRO A 525 6.53 15.38 0.45
C PRO A 525 7.13 16.64 1.08
N LEU A 526 6.52 17.78 0.78
CA LEU A 526 6.73 19.00 1.56
C LEU A 526 6.08 18.83 2.93
N ARG A 527 6.74 19.36 3.97
CA ARG A 527 6.17 19.44 5.31
C ARG A 527 6.19 20.87 5.76
N TYR A 528 5.03 21.41 6.08
CA TYR A 528 4.88 22.82 6.41
C TYR A 528 3.69 23.03 7.33
N ALA A 529 3.85 23.86 8.36
CA ALA A 529 2.79 24.21 9.31
C ALA A 529 2.07 22.99 9.96
N GLY A 530 2.80 21.90 10.23
CA GLY A 530 2.23 20.66 10.79
C GLY A 530 1.51 19.76 9.78
N GLU A 531 1.57 20.11 8.50
CA GLU A 531 0.91 19.39 7.41
C GLU A 531 1.95 18.77 6.48
N THR A 532 1.60 17.65 5.86
CA THR A 532 2.45 16.98 4.87
C THR A 532 1.74 16.92 3.52
N PHE A 533 2.40 17.42 2.47
CA PHE A 533 1.89 17.53 1.11
C PHE A 533 2.53 16.46 0.24
N TYR A 534 1.76 15.44 -0.12
CA TYR A 534 2.18 14.38 -1.02
C TYR A 534 1.68 14.66 -2.42
N GLN A 535 2.52 14.41 -3.43
CA GLN A 535 2.04 14.30 -4.80
C GLN A 535 1.09 13.12 -4.94
N SER A 536 -0.18 13.39 -5.27
CA SER A 536 -1.22 12.36 -5.38
C SER A 536 -1.89 12.31 -6.75
N GLY A 537 -1.72 13.32 -7.60
CA GLY A 537 -2.30 13.29 -8.93
C GLY A 537 -1.79 14.37 -9.88
N TYR A 538 -1.99 14.09 -11.16
CA TYR A 538 -1.73 14.98 -12.28
C TYR A 538 -2.91 14.92 -13.24
N TRP A 539 -3.31 16.07 -13.78
CA TRP A 539 -4.33 16.12 -14.81
C TRP A 539 -4.00 17.21 -15.81
N LYS A 540 -4.21 16.91 -17.09
CA LYS A 540 -4.07 17.85 -18.19
C LYS A 540 -5.41 18.01 -18.88
N ASP A 541 -5.87 19.25 -19.04
CA ASP A 541 -7.11 19.52 -19.75
C ASP A 541 -6.95 19.13 -21.23
N PRO A 542 -7.79 18.22 -21.77
CA PRO A 542 -7.65 17.78 -23.15
C PRO A 542 -8.04 18.86 -24.18
N ARG A 543 -8.75 19.92 -23.77
CA ARG A 543 -9.17 21.03 -24.63
C ARG A 543 -8.19 22.21 -24.55
N THR A 544 -7.82 22.62 -23.34
CA THR A 544 -6.98 23.80 -23.13
C THR A 544 -5.49 23.47 -22.99
N GLY A 545 -5.15 22.21 -22.70
CA GLY A 545 -3.78 21.78 -22.44
C GLY A 545 -3.24 22.20 -21.08
N VAL A 546 -4.01 22.93 -20.27
CA VAL A 546 -3.59 23.42 -18.96
C VAL A 546 -3.38 22.24 -18.00
N GLU A 547 -2.23 22.22 -17.35
CA GLU A 547 -1.86 21.17 -16.42
C GLU A 547 -2.24 21.52 -14.98
N ARG A 548 -2.42 20.49 -14.16
CA ARG A 548 -2.90 20.62 -12.78
C ARG A 548 -2.27 19.56 -11.91
N THR A 549 -1.81 19.96 -10.73
CA THR A 549 -1.39 19.05 -9.68
C THR A 549 -2.53 18.77 -8.71
N THR A 550 -2.50 17.60 -8.09
CA THR A 550 -3.26 17.31 -6.87
C THR A 550 -2.27 16.92 -5.78
N LEU A 551 -2.25 17.72 -4.71
CA LEU A 551 -1.46 17.47 -3.51
C LEU A 551 -2.37 16.92 -2.41
N GLN A 552 -2.08 15.73 -1.90
CA GLN A 552 -2.72 15.20 -0.70
C GLN A 552 -2.10 15.88 0.53
N VAL A 553 -2.92 16.60 1.29
CA VAL A 553 -2.54 17.33 2.50
C VAL A 553 -2.97 16.51 3.72
N VAL A 554 -1.99 16.07 4.51
CA VAL A 554 -2.21 15.18 5.66
C VAL A 554 -1.74 15.86 6.94
N VAL A 555 -2.62 15.91 7.93
CA VAL A 555 -2.30 16.25 9.32
C VAL A 555 -2.36 14.97 10.12
N ASN A 556 -1.22 14.52 10.63
CA ASN A 556 -1.15 13.33 11.47
C ASN A 556 -0.14 13.54 12.60
N PRO A 557 -0.56 14.03 13.78
CA PRO A 557 0.36 14.28 14.89
C PRO A 557 0.93 12.97 15.47
N SER A 558 0.29 11.83 15.20
CA SER A 558 0.66 10.52 15.76
C SER A 558 1.48 9.65 14.80
N TRP A 559 1.94 10.20 13.67
CA TRP A 559 2.59 9.43 12.61
C TRP A 559 3.86 8.69 13.07
N MET A 560 4.55 9.18 14.11
CA MET A 560 5.76 8.54 14.65
C MET A 560 5.47 7.34 15.55
N ILE A 561 4.28 7.24 16.15
CA ILE A 561 3.96 6.19 17.13
C ILE A 561 4.15 4.79 16.53
N PRO A 562 3.64 4.46 15.31
CA PRO A 562 3.86 3.16 14.70
C PRO A 562 5.33 2.84 14.49
N TYR A 563 6.14 3.80 14.02
CA TYR A 563 7.57 3.60 13.81
C TYR A 563 8.30 3.30 15.12
N VAL A 564 8.01 4.07 16.17
CA VAL A 564 8.61 3.88 17.50
C VAL A 564 8.18 2.54 18.10
N ALA A 565 6.89 2.20 18.03
CA ALA A 565 6.35 0.93 18.50
C ALA A 565 7.00 -0.27 17.77
N CYS A 566 7.12 -0.22 16.44
CA CYS A 566 7.77 -1.25 15.65
C CYS A 566 9.25 -1.43 16.03
N MET A 567 9.99 -0.34 16.28
CA MET A 567 11.38 -0.43 16.72
C MET A 567 11.52 -0.97 18.15
N ILE A 568 10.58 -0.64 19.05
CA ILE A 568 10.51 -1.24 20.39
C ILE A 568 10.24 -2.75 20.28
N VAL A 569 9.29 -3.17 19.45
CA VAL A 569 8.99 -4.58 19.16
C VAL A 569 10.20 -5.29 18.58
N ALA A 570 10.84 -4.71 17.56
CA ALA A 570 12.03 -5.27 16.93
C ALA A 570 13.17 -5.43 17.93
N THR A 571 13.41 -4.42 18.76
CA THR A 571 14.44 -4.46 19.82
C THR A 571 14.14 -5.56 20.84
N GLY A 572 12.90 -5.64 21.33
CA GLY A 572 12.45 -6.67 22.27
C GLY A 572 12.51 -8.08 21.69
N MET A 573 12.12 -8.24 20.43
CA MET A 573 12.16 -9.50 19.68
C MET A 573 13.60 -9.97 19.44
N LEU A 574 14.50 -9.10 18.99
CA LEU A 574 15.92 -9.42 18.81
C LEU A 574 16.56 -9.85 20.13
N ALA A 575 16.30 -9.11 21.22
CA ALA A 575 16.78 -9.47 22.54
C ALA A 575 16.21 -10.81 23.02
N HIS A 576 14.91 -11.05 22.83
CA HIS A 576 14.27 -12.30 23.20
C HIS A 576 14.82 -13.49 22.41
N PHE A 577 14.91 -13.35 21.09
CA PHE A 577 15.48 -14.36 20.19
C PHE A 577 16.91 -14.70 20.61
N TRP A 578 17.75 -13.70 20.87
CA TRP A 578 19.13 -13.92 21.30
C TRP A 578 19.22 -14.67 22.63
N ILE A 579 18.38 -14.29 23.62
CA ILE A 579 18.30 -14.98 24.92
C ILE A 579 17.87 -16.45 24.74
N VAL A 580 16.94 -16.74 23.83
CA VAL A 580 16.48 -18.11 23.57
C VAL A 580 17.53 -18.91 22.81
N LEU A 581 18.15 -18.34 21.77
CA LEU A 581 19.17 -18.97 20.94
C LEU A 581 20.40 -19.36 21.78
N THR A 582 20.95 -18.44 22.55
CA THR A 582 22.11 -18.71 23.42
C THR A 582 21.82 -19.82 24.43
N ARG A 583 20.61 -19.85 25.02
CA ARG A 583 20.20 -20.94 25.92
C ARG A 583 20.08 -22.28 25.21
N PHE A 584 19.52 -22.29 24.00
CA PHE A 584 19.41 -23.51 23.21
C PHE A 584 20.79 -24.07 22.82
N LEU A 585 21.69 -23.21 22.35
CA LEU A 585 23.06 -23.60 21.99
C LEU A 585 23.83 -24.10 23.20
N ASN A 586 23.77 -23.39 24.33
CA ASN A 586 24.42 -23.82 25.57
C ASN A 586 23.86 -25.15 26.08
N ARG A 587 22.54 -25.39 25.96
CA ARG A 587 21.94 -26.69 26.31
C ARG A 587 22.44 -27.82 25.43
N ARG A 588 22.64 -27.60 24.12
CA ARG A 588 23.18 -28.63 23.22
C ARG A 588 24.65 -28.95 23.49
N VAL A 589 25.44 -27.93 23.84
CA VAL A 589 26.86 -28.12 24.19
C VAL A 589 27.02 -28.76 25.58
N ALA A 590 26.11 -28.46 26.52
CA ALA A 590 26.14 -28.96 27.89
C ALA A 590 25.46 -30.33 28.09
N GLN A 591 24.92 -30.99 27.05
CA GLN A 591 24.48 -32.38 27.19
C GLN A 591 25.70 -33.26 27.47
N PRO A 592 25.84 -33.84 28.68
CA PRO A 592 26.88 -34.81 28.92
C PRO A 592 26.61 -36.01 27.99
N LYS A 593 27.66 -36.61 27.42
CA LYS A 593 27.55 -38.00 26.95
C LYS A 593 26.93 -38.81 28.10
N PRO A 594 25.91 -39.66 27.86
CA PRO A 594 25.31 -40.47 28.91
C PRO A 594 26.42 -41.16 29.70
N GLN A 595 26.51 -40.84 30.99
CA GLN A 595 27.43 -41.50 31.90
C GLN A 595 26.83 -42.89 32.14
N ALA A 596 27.53 -43.92 31.68
CA ALA A 596 27.07 -45.29 31.82
C ALA A 596 26.89 -45.61 33.32
N ASP A 597 25.72 -46.13 33.68
CA ASP A 597 25.42 -46.60 35.03
C ASP A 597 26.30 -47.83 35.32
N PRO A 598 27.10 -47.86 36.40
CA PRO A 598 27.94 -49.01 36.73
C PRO A 598 27.13 -50.31 36.92
N ALA A 599 25.83 -50.21 37.24
CA ALA A 599 24.93 -51.35 37.29
C ALA A 599 24.53 -51.87 35.90
N GLU A 600 24.34 -50.99 34.91
CA GLU A 600 24.17 -51.37 33.52
C GLU A 600 25.48 -51.91 32.92
N GLU A 601 26.64 -51.45 33.39
CA GLU A 601 27.94 -51.98 32.97
C GLU A 601 28.13 -53.43 33.40
N ARG A 602 27.76 -53.79 34.65
CA ARG A 602 27.78 -55.20 35.11
C ARG A 602 26.74 -56.09 34.43
N ALA A 603 25.55 -55.57 34.13
CA ALA A 603 24.52 -56.30 33.37
C ALA A 603 24.89 -56.42 31.87
N SER A 604 25.68 -55.48 31.35
CA SER A 604 26.19 -55.49 29.97
C SER A 604 27.31 -56.51 29.79
N VAL A 605 28.18 -56.74 30.79
CA VAL A 605 29.26 -57.75 30.74
C VAL A 605 28.70 -59.18 30.63
N SER A 606 27.63 -59.53 31.34
CA SER A 606 26.97 -60.85 31.23
C SER A 606 26.20 -61.02 29.91
N ARG A 607 25.65 -59.93 29.36
CA ARG A 607 25.03 -59.91 28.02
C ARG A 607 26.07 -59.91 26.89
N GLN A 608 27.27 -59.38 27.14
CA GLN A 608 28.37 -59.26 26.18
C GLN A 608 29.14 -60.58 26.05
N GLN A 609 29.27 -61.37 27.13
CA GLN A 609 29.74 -62.76 27.06
C GLN A 609 28.77 -63.67 26.27
N ARG A 610 27.45 -63.54 26.46
CA ARG A 610 26.46 -64.26 25.63
C ARG A 610 26.37 -63.78 24.19
N ARG A 611 26.81 -62.55 23.88
CA ARG A 611 26.91 -62.02 22.51
C ARG A 611 28.22 -62.37 21.81
N HIS A 612 29.29 -62.66 22.55
CA HIS A 612 30.59 -63.01 21.95
C HIS A 612 30.59 -64.36 21.24
N GLN A 613 29.67 -65.27 21.59
CA GLN A 613 29.47 -66.51 20.81
C GLN A 613 28.60 -66.35 19.56
N ARG A 614 27.95 -65.19 19.34
CA ARG A 614 27.01 -64.98 18.23
C ARG A 614 27.37 -63.81 17.30
N LYS A 615 28.61 -63.33 17.36
CA LYS A 615 29.14 -62.29 16.45
C LYS A 615 30.55 -62.62 15.96
N THR A 616 30.70 -63.77 15.32
CA THR A 616 31.74 -64.00 14.29
C THR A 616 31.30 -63.49 12.92
N ARG A 617 30.33 -62.56 12.84
CA ARG A 617 29.99 -61.89 11.58
C ARG A 617 29.59 -60.43 11.81
N LYS A 618 30.40 -59.56 11.20
CA LYS A 618 30.22 -58.12 10.87
C LYS A 618 30.50 -57.08 11.98
N GLY A 619 31.54 -56.29 11.73
CA GLY A 619 31.57 -54.82 11.89
C GLY A 619 32.47 -54.26 12.99
N SER A 620 33.56 -53.59 12.61
CA SER A 620 34.58 -52.95 13.47
C SER A 620 34.08 -51.67 14.19
N PRO A 621 34.66 -51.27 15.35
CA PRO A 621 34.28 -50.08 16.12
C PRO A 621 34.69 -48.72 15.51
N ALA A 622 35.25 -48.70 14.29
CA ALA A 622 35.67 -47.49 13.58
C ALA A 622 34.50 -46.62 13.07
N ASP A 623 33.27 -47.14 13.04
CA ASP A 623 32.15 -46.43 12.43
C ASP A 623 31.54 -45.35 13.34
N SER A 624 31.54 -45.51 14.66
CA SER A 624 30.87 -44.54 15.57
C SER A 624 31.52 -43.15 15.61
N LYS A 625 32.85 -43.06 15.40
CA LYS A 625 33.56 -41.76 15.21
C LYS A 625 33.31 -41.15 13.82
N ARG A 626 33.14 -41.96 12.77
CA ARG A 626 32.77 -41.49 11.42
C ARG A 626 31.37 -40.87 11.39
N TRP A 627 30.42 -41.37 12.19
CA TRP A 627 29.05 -40.83 12.24
C TRP A 627 28.92 -39.48 12.97
N GLN A 628 29.79 -39.16 13.94
CA GLN A 628 29.82 -37.82 14.55
C GLN A 628 30.52 -36.77 13.67
N GLN A 629 31.50 -37.17 12.85
CA GLN A 629 32.05 -36.31 11.78
C GLN A 629 31.06 -36.18 10.59
N ALA A 630 30.21 -37.19 10.37
CA ALA A 630 29.16 -37.17 9.34
C ALA A 630 28.06 -36.12 9.57
N TYR A 631 27.85 -35.70 10.83
CA TYR A 631 26.84 -34.70 11.20
C TYR A 631 27.09 -33.31 10.58
N TRP A 632 28.36 -32.96 10.32
CA TRP A 632 28.74 -31.75 9.59
C TRP A 632 28.94 -32.00 8.10
N LEU A 633 29.27 -33.23 7.69
CA LEU A 633 29.41 -33.59 6.28
C LEU A 633 28.08 -33.42 5.52
N VAL A 634 26.94 -33.83 6.06
CA VAL A 634 25.66 -33.70 5.34
C VAL A 634 25.28 -32.24 5.08
N PRO A 635 25.30 -31.33 6.09
CA PRO A 635 25.10 -29.89 5.85
C PRO A 635 26.16 -29.28 4.93
N THR A 636 27.44 -29.68 5.06
CA THR A 636 28.53 -29.15 4.23
C THR A 636 28.41 -29.61 2.78
N ILE A 637 28.09 -30.88 2.55
CA ILE A 637 27.79 -31.42 1.22
C ILE A 637 26.55 -30.73 0.65
N LEU A 638 25.52 -30.47 1.45
CA LEU A 638 24.36 -29.67 1.01
C LEU A 638 24.76 -28.25 0.63
N VAL A 639 25.59 -27.57 1.43
CA VAL A 639 26.09 -26.22 1.12
C VAL A 639 26.99 -26.23 -0.12
N VAL A 640 27.83 -27.25 -0.30
CA VAL A 640 28.70 -27.40 -1.48
C VAL A 640 27.90 -27.81 -2.71
N LEU A 641 26.87 -28.63 -2.59
CA LEU A 641 25.96 -28.99 -3.68
C LEU A 641 25.07 -27.80 -4.06
N CYS A 642 24.53 -27.07 -3.08
CA CYS A 642 23.78 -25.85 -3.33
C CYS A 642 24.69 -24.76 -3.90
N GLY A 643 25.89 -24.58 -3.35
CA GLY A 643 26.90 -23.64 -3.85
C GLY A 643 27.40 -24.00 -5.24
N GLY A 644 27.66 -25.29 -5.49
CA GLY A 644 28.03 -25.84 -6.79
C GLY A 644 26.90 -25.78 -7.81
N TRP A 645 25.65 -25.94 -7.39
CA TRP A 645 24.46 -25.71 -8.21
C TRP A 645 24.28 -24.21 -8.51
N VAL A 646 24.52 -23.31 -7.56
CA VAL A 646 24.54 -21.87 -7.80
C VAL A 646 25.68 -21.49 -8.76
N LEU A 647 26.89 -22.03 -8.58
CA LEU A 647 28.02 -21.83 -9.49
C LEU A 647 27.76 -22.45 -10.88
N SER A 648 27.05 -23.58 -10.97
CA SER A 648 26.70 -24.18 -12.25
C SER A 648 25.67 -23.33 -13.01
N LYS A 649 24.83 -22.58 -12.29
CA LYS A 649 23.98 -21.52 -12.87
C LYS A 649 24.77 -20.27 -13.27
N ALA A 650 26.01 -20.10 -12.81
CA ALA A 650 26.91 -19.02 -13.18
C ALA A 650 27.83 -19.35 -14.37
N ARG A 651 27.91 -20.62 -14.83
CA ARG A 651 28.62 -20.97 -16.06
C ARG A 651 27.88 -20.40 -17.27
N LEU A 652 28.57 -19.61 -18.09
CA LEU A 652 28.03 -19.18 -19.37
C LEU A 652 27.80 -20.41 -20.28
N PRO A 653 26.62 -20.56 -20.88
CA PRO A 653 26.39 -21.63 -21.86
C PRO A 653 27.26 -21.40 -23.11
N HIS A 654 27.91 -22.47 -23.57
CA HIS A 654 28.73 -22.48 -24.80
C HIS A 654 27.87 -22.99 -25.96
N TYR A 655 27.88 -22.28 -27.09
CA TYR A 655 27.10 -22.60 -28.29
C TYR A 655 28.00 -22.84 -29.49
N PRO A 656 27.71 -23.85 -30.33
CA PRO A 656 28.36 -24.04 -31.63
C PRO A 656 28.18 -22.81 -32.52
N SER A 657 29.25 -22.39 -33.23
CA SER A 657 29.32 -21.17 -34.03
C SER A 657 28.40 -21.16 -35.27
N ASP A 658 27.87 -22.31 -35.67
CA ASP A 658 26.98 -22.52 -36.81
C ASP A 658 25.48 -22.46 -36.43
N THR A 659 25.16 -22.31 -35.15
CA THR A 659 23.78 -22.21 -34.66
C THR A 659 23.44 -20.80 -34.17
N MET A 660 22.17 -20.41 -34.31
CA MET A 660 21.69 -19.14 -33.81
C MET A 660 21.81 -19.06 -32.29
N ASN A 661 22.59 -18.10 -31.78
CA ASN A 661 22.85 -17.96 -30.35
C ASN A 661 21.65 -17.34 -29.60
N LEU A 662 20.69 -18.19 -29.24
CA LEU A 662 19.47 -17.80 -28.53
C LEU A 662 19.74 -17.13 -27.17
N TYR A 663 20.87 -17.44 -26.53
CA TYR A 663 21.21 -16.88 -25.22
C TYR A 663 21.68 -15.43 -25.33
N GLU A 664 22.58 -15.13 -26.27
CA GLU A 664 23.01 -13.75 -26.50
C GLU A 664 21.84 -12.88 -26.99
N PHE A 665 21.01 -13.39 -27.92
CA PHE A 665 19.77 -12.70 -28.28
C PHE A 665 18.85 -12.48 -27.07
N GLY A 666 18.72 -13.48 -26.21
CA GLY A 666 17.91 -13.42 -25.00
C GLY A 666 18.36 -12.38 -23.97
N LYS A 667 19.64 -11.97 -23.97
CA LYS A 667 20.19 -10.93 -23.10
C LYS A 667 19.90 -9.51 -23.57
N LEU A 668 19.58 -9.32 -24.85
CA LEU A 668 19.36 -7.99 -25.41
C LEU A 668 18.28 -7.24 -24.59
N PRO A 669 18.49 -5.94 -24.33
CA PRO A 669 17.54 -5.14 -23.57
C PRO A 669 16.27 -4.84 -24.40
N LEU A 670 15.12 -4.93 -23.75
CA LEU A 670 13.81 -4.60 -24.30
C LEU A 670 12.99 -3.84 -23.27
N MET A 671 12.39 -2.73 -23.69
CA MET A 671 11.47 -1.94 -22.87
C MET A 671 10.05 -2.42 -23.08
N PHE A 672 9.38 -2.79 -21.99
CA PHE A 672 7.98 -3.17 -22.07
C PHE A 672 7.28 -3.00 -20.72
N GLU A 673 6.07 -2.45 -20.71
CA GLU A 673 5.34 -2.07 -19.48
C GLU A 673 6.23 -1.20 -18.56
N GLY A 674 7.02 -0.31 -19.17
CA GLY A 674 7.85 0.66 -18.46
C GLY A 674 9.13 0.11 -17.82
N ARG A 675 9.46 -1.17 -18.06
CA ARG A 675 10.64 -1.82 -17.47
C ARG A 675 11.57 -2.33 -18.55
N SER A 676 12.86 -2.03 -18.39
CA SER A 676 13.93 -2.71 -19.13
C SER A 676 14.01 -4.15 -18.65
N LYS A 677 13.87 -5.10 -19.57
CA LYS A 677 13.98 -6.53 -19.30
C LYS A 677 14.66 -7.23 -20.48
N PRO A 678 15.37 -8.35 -20.26
CA PRO A 678 15.92 -9.13 -21.37
C PRO A 678 14.81 -9.71 -22.27
N PHE A 679 15.06 -9.84 -23.56
CA PHE A 679 14.16 -10.51 -24.52
C PHE A 679 13.72 -11.90 -24.02
N ASP A 680 14.60 -12.66 -23.37
CA ASP A 680 14.25 -13.98 -22.79
C ASP A 680 13.17 -13.88 -21.70
N THR A 681 13.25 -12.88 -20.82
CA THR A 681 12.24 -12.66 -19.78
C THR A 681 10.91 -12.27 -20.41
N PHE A 682 10.94 -11.40 -21.41
CA PHE A 682 9.75 -11.02 -22.17
C PHE A 682 9.11 -12.23 -22.86
N ALA A 683 9.90 -13.05 -23.56
CA ALA A 683 9.45 -14.25 -24.24
C ALA A 683 8.79 -15.25 -23.28
N ARG A 684 9.47 -15.58 -22.16
CA ARG A 684 8.94 -16.50 -21.14
C ARG A 684 7.64 -15.99 -20.53
N ASN A 685 7.53 -14.70 -20.25
CA ASN A 685 6.32 -14.11 -19.67
C ASN A 685 5.16 -14.08 -20.66
N SER A 686 5.40 -13.66 -21.90
CA SER A 686 4.39 -13.64 -22.96
C SER A 686 3.88 -15.04 -23.28
N LEU A 687 4.77 -16.02 -23.42
CA LEU A 687 4.38 -17.40 -23.67
C LEU A 687 3.64 -18.02 -22.46
N ARG A 688 3.98 -17.65 -21.23
CA ARG A 688 3.25 -18.10 -20.03
C ARG A 688 1.82 -17.58 -20.02
N ILE A 689 1.57 -16.34 -20.44
CA ILE A 689 0.22 -15.76 -20.53
C ILE A 689 -0.61 -16.47 -21.61
N ILE A 690 0.00 -16.75 -22.77
CA ILE A 690 -0.70 -17.35 -23.91
C ILE A 690 -0.94 -18.86 -23.68
N SER A 691 0.09 -19.58 -23.21
CA SER A 691 0.17 -21.05 -23.21
C SER A 691 0.13 -21.73 -21.84
N ASP A 692 0.12 -20.97 -20.74
CA ASP A 692 0.36 -21.43 -19.36
C ASP A 692 1.75 -22.10 -19.15
N ARG A 693 2.70 -21.96 -20.10
CA ARG A 693 4.05 -22.54 -20.05
C ARG A 693 5.12 -21.56 -20.54
N GLN A 694 6.37 -21.81 -20.15
CA GLN A 694 7.57 -21.06 -20.60
C GLN A 694 8.36 -21.76 -21.71
N THR A 695 7.78 -22.83 -22.28
CA THR A 695 8.34 -23.63 -23.39
C THR A 695 7.21 -24.02 -24.32
N PHE A 696 7.50 -24.19 -25.59
CA PHE A 696 6.56 -24.68 -26.59
C PHE A 696 7.06 -25.98 -27.22
N VAL A 697 6.23 -26.58 -28.06
CA VAL A 697 6.59 -27.74 -28.87
C VAL A 697 6.58 -27.29 -30.32
N ASP A 698 7.69 -27.51 -31.03
CA ASP A 698 7.83 -27.13 -32.44
C ASP A 698 7.14 -28.14 -33.38
N SER A 699 7.33 -27.99 -34.69
CA SER A 699 6.73 -28.86 -35.70
C SER A 699 7.33 -30.27 -35.74
N GLU A 700 8.49 -30.48 -35.10
CA GLU A 700 9.19 -31.77 -35.00
C GLU A 700 8.88 -32.49 -33.68
N ASP A 701 7.88 -32.00 -32.93
CA ASP A 701 7.50 -32.48 -31.60
C ASP A 701 8.59 -32.29 -30.52
N ASN A 702 9.57 -31.42 -30.79
CA ASN A 702 10.66 -31.12 -29.87
C ASN A 702 10.28 -29.96 -28.92
N ARG A 703 10.65 -30.10 -27.65
CA ARG A 703 10.40 -29.07 -26.64
C ARG A 703 11.43 -27.94 -26.75
N GLN A 704 10.98 -26.74 -27.06
CA GLN A 704 11.82 -25.57 -27.29
C GLN A 704 11.60 -24.45 -26.24
N PRO A 705 12.63 -23.63 -25.97
CA PRO A 705 12.52 -22.50 -25.05
C PRO A 705 11.69 -21.35 -25.65
N ALA A 706 11.07 -20.52 -24.79
CA ALA A 706 10.23 -19.40 -25.25
C ALA A 706 10.97 -18.40 -26.14
N ILE A 707 12.28 -18.20 -25.94
CA ILE A 707 13.06 -17.26 -26.76
C ILE A 707 13.11 -17.66 -28.23
N ARG A 708 13.15 -18.98 -28.51
CA ARG A 708 13.05 -19.51 -29.88
C ARG A 708 11.69 -19.18 -30.49
N TRP A 709 10.61 -19.38 -29.75
CA TRP A 709 9.26 -19.03 -30.19
C TRP A 709 9.14 -17.54 -30.52
N LEU A 710 9.62 -16.64 -29.65
CA LEU A 710 9.58 -15.21 -29.91
C LEU A 710 10.37 -14.85 -31.16
N LEU A 711 11.55 -15.43 -31.33
CA LEU A 711 12.39 -15.18 -32.49
C LEU A 711 11.76 -15.69 -33.78
N ASP A 712 11.08 -16.84 -33.76
CA ASP A 712 10.31 -17.31 -34.89
C ASP A 712 9.08 -16.42 -35.16
N VAL A 713 8.41 -15.87 -34.14
CA VAL A 713 7.34 -14.88 -34.34
C VAL A 713 7.85 -13.64 -35.07
N ILE A 714 9.08 -13.22 -34.78
CA ILE A 714 9.73 -12.05 -35.41
C ILE A 714 10.22 -12.37 -36.82
N ALA A 715 10.98 -13.45 -36.99
CA ALA A 715 11.76 -13.73 -38.20
C ALA A 715 11.15 -14.80 -39.12
N ARG A 716 10.29 -15.69 -38.60
CA ARG A 716 9.68 -16.81 -39.34
C ARG A 716 8.18 -16.96 -39.02
N PRO A 717 7.36 -15.92 -39.28
CA PRO A 717 5.98 -15.85 -38.81
C PRO A 717 5.11 -17.00 -39.32
N GLU A 718 5.30 -17.46 -40.56
CA GLU A 718 4.58 -18.60 -41.13
C GLU A 718 4.80 -19.90 -40.33
N GLN A 719 6.02 -20.08 -39.82
CA GLN A 719 6.35 -21.22 -38.96
C GLN A 719 5.77 -21.01 -37.55
N ALA A 720 5.86 -19.78 -37.02
CA ALA A 720 5.37 -19.45 -35.69
C ALA A 720 3.85 -19.64 -35.55
N GLU A 721 3.10 -19.37 -36.62
CA GLU A 721 1.64 -19.50 -36.67
C GLU A 721 1.16 -20.96 -36.55
N LYS A 722 2.01 -21.93 -36.88
CA LYS A 722 1.76 -23.36 -36.75
C LYS A 722 2.00 -23.87 -35.33
N TYR A 723 2.73 -23.13 -34.49
CA TYR A 723 3.03 -23.54 -33.12
C TYR A 723 1.79 -23.51 -32.23
N ARG A 724 1.53 -24.64 -31.58
CA ARG A 724 0.38 -24.82 -30.68
C ARG A 724 0.63 -24.16 -29.32
N VAL A 725 0.45 -22.85 -29.26
CA VAL A 725 0.73 -22.05 -28.05
C VAL A 725 -0.53 -21.53 -27.35
N PHE A 726 -1.68 -21.45 -28.00
CA PHE A 726 -2.89 -20.91 -27.39
C PHE A 726 -3.62 -21.95 -26.55
N ARG A 727 -3.58 -21.80 -25.22
CA ARG A 727 -4.29 -22.71 -24.30
C ARG A 727 -5.77 -22.35 -24.21
N ILE A 728 -6.65 -23.26 -24.66
CA ILE A 728 -8.11 -23.15 -24.64
C ILE A 728 -8.69 -24.41 -23.99
N ARG A 729 -9.51 -24.26 -22.93
CA ARG A 729 -10.07 -25.40 -22.16
C ARG A 729 -11.60 -25.45 -22.13
N HIS A 730 -12.25 -24.34 -22.48
CA HIS A 730 -13.71 -24.23 -22.34
C HIS A 730 -14.38 -24.84 -23.58
N PRO A 731 -15.24 -25.86 -23.46
CA PRO A 731 -15.86 -26.54 -24.60
C PRO A 731 -16.58 -25.58 -25.54
N GLY A 732 -17.46 -24.71 -25.02
CA GLY A 732 -18.15 -23.74 -25.89
C GLY A 732 -17.23 -22.77 -26.65
N VAL A 733 -16.01 -22.49 -26.17
CA VAL A 733 -15.04 -21.65 -26.91
C VAL A 733 -14.34 -22.48 -28.00
N LEU A 734 -14.12 -23.78 -27.76
CA LEU A 734 -13.62 -24.70 -28.77
C LEU A 734 -14.66 -24.90 -29.88
N ASP A 735 -15.93 -25.11 -29.50
CA ASP A 735 -17.05 -25.27 -30.44
C ASP A 735 -17.22 -24.01 -31.30
N LEU A 736 -17.17 -22.83 -30.68
CA LEU A 736 -17.20 -21.53 -31.38
C LEU A 736 -16.10 -21.40 -32.44
N LEU A 737 -14.92 -21.96 -32.20
CA LEU A 737 -13.78 -21.90 -33.09
C LEU A 737 -13.68 -23.12 -34.02
N GLY A 738 -14.57 -24.11 -33.89
CA GLY A 738 -14.50 -25.38 -34.63
C GLY A 738 -13.26 -26.21 -34.30
N LEU A 739 -12.83 -26.23 -33.03
CA LEU A 739 -11.61 -26.89 -32.58
C LEU A 739 -11.89 -28.16 -31.80
N GLU A 740 -11.24 -29.25 -32.18
CA GLU A 740 -11.36 -30.52 -31.44
C GLU A 740 -10.58 -30.50 -30.11
N PRO A 741 -11.17 -30.99 -29.00
CA PRO A 741 -10.47 -31.19 -27.74
C PRO A 741 -9.27 -32.14 -27.89
N ARG A 742 -8.12 -31.78 -27.32
CA ARG A 742 -6.90 -32.61 -27.36
C ARG A 742 -6.07 -32.58 -26.07
N PRO A 743 -5.19 -33.56 -25.84
CA PRO A 743 -4.23 -33.53 -24.73
C PRO A 743 -3.43 -32.23 -24.73
N GLY A 744 -3.33 -31.58 -23.57
CA GLY A 744 -2.64 -30.29 -23.46
C GLY A 744 -3.39 -29.10 -24.06
N SER A 745 -4.57 -29.28 -24.69
CA SER A 745 -5.55 -28.28 -25.20
C SER A 745 -4.92 -26.96 -25.65
N ARG A 746 -3.92 -27.07 -26.51
CA ARG A 746 -3.21 -25.97 -27.13
C ARG A 746 -3.42 -25.99 -28.64
N TYR A 747 -3.62 -24.81 -29.18
CA TYR A 747 -3.98 -24.59 -30.57
C TYR A 747 -3.06 -23.54 -31.19
N SER A 748 -2.90 -23.60 -32.50
CA SER A 748 -2.06 -22.68 -33.27
C SER A 748 -2.85 -21.46 -33.75
N VAL A 749 -2.16 -20.41 -34.18
CA VAL A 749 -2.84 -19.21 -34.75
C VAL A 749 -3.59 -19.59 -36.03
N GLU A 750 -2.97 -20.45 -36.84
CA GLU A 750 -3.57 -20.98 -38.07
C GLU A 750 -4.91 -21.70 -37.78
N GLU A 751 -4.97 -22.49 -36.70
CA GLU A 751 -6.22 -23.14 -36.28
C GLU A 751 -7.29 -22.11 -35.84
N LEU A 752 -6.90 -21.04 -35.13
CA LEU A 752 -7.82 -20.01 -34.65
C LEU A 752 -8.44 -19.16 -35.77
N ARG A 753 -7.71 -18.95 -36.88
CA ARG A 753 -8.18 -18.07 -37.97
C ARG A 753 -9.43 -18.56 -38.68
N LYS A 754 -9.67 -19.88 -38.72
CA LYS A 754 -10.75 -20.49 -39.50
C LYS A 754 -12.14 -19.92 -39.19
N ASN A 755 -12.39 -19.57 -37.91
CA ASN A 755 -13.69 -19.08 -37.43
C ASN A 755 -13.54 -17.78 -36.61
N ILE A 756 -12.56 -16.93 -36.94
CA ILE A 756 -12.23 -15.75 -36.13
C ILE A 756 -13.33 -14.67 -36.17
N GLU A 757 -14.10 -14.59 -37.27
CA GLU A 757 -15.16 -13.57 -37.43
C GLU A 757 -16.30 -13.76 -36.43
N GLU A 758 -16.79 -15.00 -36.28
CA GLU A 758 -17.84 -15.32 -35.29
C GLU A 758 -17.29 -15.19 -33.86
N PHE A 759 -16.01 -15.52 -33.64
CA PHE A 759 -15.35 -15.24 -32.36
C PHE A 759 -15.36 -13.75 -32.02
N ASP A 760 -14.97 -12.88 -32.95
CA ASP A 760 -14.94 -11.42 -32.73
C ASP A 760 -16.35 -10.83 -32.55
N LYS A 761 -17.39 -11.42 -33.15
CA LYS A 761 -18.78 -11.07 -32.88
C LYS A 761 -19.16 -11.38 -31.42
N GLN A 762 -18.81 -12.56 -30.91
CA GLN A 762 -19.03 -12.92 -29.51
C GLN A 762 -18.24 -12.02 -28.54
N VAL A 763 -17.02 -11.61 -28.92
CA VAL A 763 -16.24 -10.62 -28.16
C VAL A 763 -16.99 -9.29 -28.02
N ARG A 764 -17.56 -8.76 -29.11
CA ARG A 764 -18.33 -7.50 -29.07
C ARG A 764 -19.56 -7.60 -28.17
N LEU A 765 -20.31 -8.69 -28.28
CA LEU A 765 -21.47 -8.95 -27.41
C LEU A 765 -21.06 -9.05 -25.93
N ALA A 766 -19.98 -9.76 -25.63
CA ALA A 766 -19.48 -9.90 -24.27
C ALA A 766 -18.91 -8.59 -23.68
N ALA A 767 -18.26 -7.78 -24.51
CA ALA A 767 -17.66 -6.52 -24.09
C ALA A 767 -18.70 -5.46 -23.71
N GLY A 768 -19.89 -5.48 -24.35
CA GLY A 768 -21.00 -4.55 -24.06
C GLY A 768 -21.72 -4.81 -22.74
N LEU A 769 -21.48 -5.96 -22.09
CA LEU A 769 -22.07 -6.31 -20.80
C LEU A 769 -21.19 -5.86 -19.62
N ALA A 770 -21.82 -5.45 -18.52
CA ALA A 770 -21.11 -5.22 -17.26
C ALA A 770 -20.41 -6.51 -16.80
N ALA A 771 -19.27 -6.40 -16.12
CA ALA A 771 -18.44 -7.56 -15.78
C ALA A 771 -19.19 -8.62 -14.94
N GLU A 772 -20.13 -8.18 -14.11
CA GLU A 772 -20.97 -9.02 -13.25
C GLU A 772 -21.96 -9.87 -14.05
N ASP A 773 -22.52 -9.30 -15.11
CA ASP A 773 -23.59 -9.91 -15.93
C ASP A 773 -23.04 -10.88 -16.99
N ARG A 774 -21.72 -10.96 -17.13
CA ARG A 774 -21.06 -11.85 -18.10
C ARG A 774 -21.12 -13.30 -17.64
N THR A 775 -21.58 -14.18 -18.52
CA THR A 775 -21.56 -15.64 -18.33
C THR A 775 -20.13 -16.19 -18.33
N LEU A 776 -19.93 -17.41 -17.81
CA LEU A 776 -18.61 -18.07 -17.84
C LEU A 776 -18.04 -18.14 -19.26
N PHE A 777 -18.87 -18.50 -20.24
CA PHE A 777 -18.49 -18.56 -21.65
C PHE A 777 -17.98 -17.20 -22.15
N GLN A 778 -18.74 -16.11 -21.93
CA GLN A 778 -18.36 -14.75 -22.34
C GLN A 778 -17.05 -14.30 -21.69
N ARG A 779 -16.84 -14.62 -20.40
CA ARG A 779 -15.55 -14.36 -19.72
C ARG A 779 -14.40 -15.12 -20.37
N LYS A 780 -14.62 -16.38 -20.80
CA LYS A 780 -13.61 -17.19 -21.50
C LYS A 780 -13.32 -16.72 -22.92
N VAL A 781 -14.33 -16.21 -23.64
CA VAL A 781 -14.16 -15.54 -24.94
C VAL A 781 -13.28 -14.31 -24.78
N LEU A 782 -13.58 -13.42 -23.83
CA LEU A 782 -12.75 -12.23 -23.56
C LEU A 782 -11.34 -12.59 -23.09
N GLN A 783 -11.19 -13.67 -22.29
CA GLN A 783 -9.88 -14.16 -21.87
C GLN A 783 -9.04 -14.62 -23.07
N LEU A 784 -9.63 -15.34 -24.03
CA LEU A 784 -8.94 -15.73 -25.25
C LEU A 784 -8.60 -14.52 -26.12
N ARG A 785 -9.51 -13.54 -26.24
CA ARG A 785 -9.25 -12.28 -26.95
C ARG A 785 -8.03 -11.58 -26.39
N GLN A 786 -7.88 -11.51 -25.06
CA GLN A 786 -6.72 -10.91 -24.42
C GLN A 786 -5.40 -11.63 -24.78
N LYS A 787 -5.42 -12.97 -24.88
CA LYS A 787 -4.25 -13.75 -25.34
C LYS A 787 -3.93 -13.47 -26.81
N ILE A 788 -4.94 -13.39 -27.67
CA ILE A 788 -4.78 -13.06 -29.09
C ILE A 788 -4.22 -11.65 -29.24
N SER A 789 -4.80 -10.66 -28.56
CA SER A 789 -4.28 -9.28 -28.56
C SER A 789 -2.83 -9.19 -28.11
N ARG A 790 -2.41 -9.99 -27.11
CA ARG A 790 -1.01 -10.05 -26.67
C ARG A 790 -0.08 -10.60 -27.76
N TYR A 791 -0.50 -11.65 -28.47
CA TYR A 791 0.26 -12.19 -29.60
C TYR A 791 0.34 -11.19 -30.75
N THR A 792 -0.79 -10.61 -31.15
CA THR A 792 -0.86 -9.61 -32.22
C THR A 792 -0.04 -8.38 -31.90
N LEU A 793 0.01 -7.93 -30.65
CA LEU A 793 0.87 -6.83 -30.21
C LEU A 793 2.36 -7.14 -30.43
N ILE A 794 2.80 -8.37 -30.13
CA ILE A 794 4.18 -8.81 -30.37
C ILE A 794 4.48 -8.81 -31.87
N VAL A 795 3.58 -9.36 -32.68
CA VAL A 795 3.74 -9.39 -34.13
C VAL A 795 3.84 -7.96 -34.69
N ALA A 796 2.91 -7.09 -34.30
CA ALA A 796 2.87 -5.71 -34.77
C ALA A 796 4.07 -4.88 -34.31
N ALA A 797 4.63 -5.16 -33.13
CA ALA A 797 5.78 -4.43 -32.60
C ALA A 797 7.09 -4.71 -33.35
N PHE A 798 7.27 -5.92 -33.88
CA PHE A 798 8.52 -6.33 -34.53
C PHE A 798 8.41 -6.53 -36.04
N ARG A 799 7.20 -6.44 -36.61
CA ARG A 799 6.97 -6.68 -38.03
C ARG A 799 6.22 -5.51 -38.65
N ARG A 800 6.85 -4.88 -39.64
CA ARG A 800 6.16 -3.94 -40.54
C ARG A 800 5.41 -4.74 -41.61
N PRO A 801 4.13 -4.44 -41.88
CA PRO A 801 3.46 -4.98 -43.06
C PRO A 801 4.24 -4.59 -44.32
N PRO A 802 4.45 -5.50 -45.29
CA PRO A 802 5.12 -5.13 -46.53
C PRO A 802 4.30 -4.07 -47.27
N LEU A 803 4.96 -3.00 -47.70
CA LEU A 803 4.36 -2.03 -48.61
C LEU A 803 4.38 -2.61 -50.03
N PRO A 804 3.31 -2.47 -50.82
CA PRO A 804 3.36 -2.76 -52.25
C PRO A 804 4.48 -1.96 -52.92
N GLU A 805 5.12 -2.52 -53.93
CA GLU A 805 6.09 -1.78 -54.73
C GLU A 805 5.39 -0.63 -55.48
N LEU A 806 6.06 0.52 -55.56
CA LEU A 806 5.61 1.61 -56.41
C LEU A 806 5.91 1.26 -57.88
N PRO A 807 5.02 1.62 -58.83
CA PRO A 807 5.28 1.37 -60.24
C PRO A 807 6.52 2.16 -60.71
N ASP A 808 7.35 1.55 -61.53
CA ASP A 808 8.48 2.24 -62.15
C ASP A 808 7.97 3.37 -63.08
N LEU A 809 8.71 4.48 -63.13
CA LEU A 809 8.35 5.68 -63.90
C LEU A 809 8.31 5.40 -65.41
N THR A 810 9.06 4.41 -65.87
CA THR A 810 9.09 3.93 -67.26
C THR A 810 7.82 3.15 -67.61
N ASP A 811 7.42 2.23 -66.74
CA ASP A 811 6.20 1.42 -66.88
C ASP A 811 4.93 2.28 -66.72
N ALA A 812 4.98 3.27 -65.82
CA ALA A 812 3.86 4.19 -65.58
C ALA A 812 3.56 5.11 -66.77
N LYS A 813 4.52 5.33 -67.66
CA LYS A 813 4.33 6.06 -68.92
C LYS A 813 3.71 5.20 -70.02
N GLN A 814 3.95 3.88 -70.01
CA GLN A 814 3.37 2.94 -70.97
C GLN A 814 1.95 2.52 -70.61
N ASP A 815 1.64 2.34 -69.33
CA ASP A 815 0.29 2.02 -68.84
C ASP A 815 -0.10 2.90 -67.64
N GLN A 816 -0.76 4.02 -67.95
CA GLN A 816 -1.25 4.96 -66.94
C GLN A 816 -2.34 4.37 -66.03
N GLN A 817 -3.11 3.38 -66.52
CA GLN A 817 -4.17 2.77 -65.71
C GLN A 817 -3.60 1.81 -64.67
N ALA A 818 -2.64 0.97 -65.08
CA ALA A 818 -1.90 0.09 -64.17
C ALA A 818 -1.14 0.89 -63.10
N ALA A 819 -0.50 2.01 -63.49
CA ALA A 819 0.17 2.90 -62.54
C ALA A 819 -0.78 3.55 -61.53
N ALA A 820 -1.93 4.03 -61.99
CA ALA A 820 -2.96 4.59 -61.11
C ALA A 820 -3.52 3.54 -60.14
N GLU A 821 -3.67 2.28 -60.57
CA GLU A 821 -4.09 1.19 -59.70
C GLU A 821 -3.02 0.81 -58.67
N ALA A 822 -1.75 0.72 -59.08
CA ALA A 822 -0.64 0.47 -58.17
C ALA A 822 -0.51 1.58 -57.12
N LEU A 823 -0.66 2.85 -57.50
CA LEU A 823 -0.66 3.98 -56.57
C LEU A 823 -1.84 3.92 -55.59
N ARG A 824 -3.04 3.53 -56.06
CA ARG A 824 -4.21 3.30 -55.17
C ARG A 824 -3.95 2.19 -54.16
N ARG A 825 -3.35 1.07 -54.60
CA ARG A 825 -2.97 -0.06 -53.71
C ARG A 825 -1.93 0.37 -52.68
N PHE A 826 -0.91 1.11 -53.10
CA PHE A 826 0.10 1.68 -52.21
C PHE A 826 -0.51 2.61 -51.16
N LYS A 827 -1.32 3.60 -51.60
CA LYS A 827 -1.98 4.56 -50.69
C LYS A 827 -2.87 3.85 -49.68
N HIS A 828 -3.66 2.87 -50.13
CA HIS A 828 -4.50 2.07 -49.24
C HIS A 828 -3.68 1.27 -48.21
N ALA A 829 -2.58 0.63 -48.63
CA ALA A 829 -1.68 -0.08 -47.73
C ALA A 829 -1.01 0.87 -46.72
N TYR A 830 -0.57 2.04 -47.18
CA TYR A 830 0.00 3.10 -46.35
C TYR A 830 -1.01 3.60 -45.29
N ASP A 831 -2.25 3.87 -45.68
CA ASP A 831 -3.30 4.33 -44.76
C ASP A 831 -3.61 3.26 -43.69
N ILE A 832 -3.61 1.97 -44.07
CA ILE A 832 -3.74 0.85 -43.12
C ILE A 832 -2.57 0.82 -42.14
N ILE A 833 -1.33 0.91 -42.64
CA ILE A 833 -0.12 0.91 -41.79
C ILE A 833 -0.14 2.10 -40.85
N ARG A 834 -0.52 3.29 -41.34
CA ARG A 834 -0.64 4.50 -40.52
C ARG A 834 -1.67 4.32 -39.40
N MET A 835 -2.84 3.76 -39.71
CA MET A 835 -3.86 3.46 -38.72
C MET A 835 -3.38 2.42 -37.70
N GLN A 836 -2.71 1.36 -38.16
CA GLN A 836 -2.13 0.33 -37.31
C GLN A 836 -1.05 0.89 -36.39
N ASN A 837 -0.15 1.75 -36.88
CA ASN A 837 0.88 2.40 -36.07
C ASN A 837 0.25 3.28 -34.98
N LYS A 838 -0.82 4.03 -35.29
CA LYS A 838 -1.56 4.81 -34.30
C LYS A 838 -2.17 3.91 -33.20
N GLN A 839 -2.76 2.78 -33.57
CA GLN A 839 -3.30 1.81 -32.62
C GLN A 839 -2.19 1.12 -31.81
N LEU A 840 -1.07 0.82 -32.44
CA LEU A 840 0.09 0.20 -31.83
C LEU A 840 0.68 1.11 -30.77
N ALA A 841 0.88 2.40 -31.07
CA ALA A 841 1.34 3.40 -30.12
C ALA A 841 0.45 3.46 -28.87
N ALA A 842 -0.87 3.44 -29.04
CA ALA A 842 -1.83 3.40 -27.94
C ALA A 842 -1.84 2.07 -27.15
N SER A 843 -1.20 1.02 -27.67
CA SER A 843 -1.17 -0.33 -27.09
C SER A 843 0.11 -0.64 -26.31
N GLN A 844 1.01 0.35 -26.12
CA GLN A 844 2.26 0.23 -25.34
C GLN A 844 3.10 -1.00 -25.75
N PRO A 845 3.58 -1.05 -27.01
CA PRO A 845 4.24 -2.21 -27.56
C PRO A 845 5.61 -2.44 -26.93
N PRO A 846 6.16 -3.66 -26.98
CA PRO A 846 7.56 -3.88 -26.64
C PRO A 846 8.48 -3.10 -27.60
N LEU A 847 9.42 -2.35 -27.04
CA LEU A 847 10.41 -1.57 -27.78
C LEU A 847 11.77 -2.21 -27.59
N ALA A 848 12.43 -2.60 -28.69
CA ALA A 848 13.83 -3.00 -28.63
C ALA A 848 14.67 -1.78 -28.25
N VAL A 849 15.56 -1.92 -27.28
CA VAL A 849 16.50 -0.85 -26.94
C VAL A 849 17.71 -1.01 -27.86
N PRO A 850 18.02 -0.01 -28.71
CA PRO A 850 19.23 -0.08 -29.52
C PRO A 850 20.44 -0.17 -28.60
N VAL A 851 21.33 -1.11 -28.87
CA VAL A 851 22.66 -1.10 -28.26
C VAL A 851 23.40 0.03 -28.94
N LEU A 852 23.50 1.18 -28.28
CA LEU A 852 24.45 2.21 -28.69
C LEU A 852 25.83 1.56 -28.54
N HIS A 853 26.44 1.16 -29.65
CA HIS A 853 27.89 1.01 -29.66
C HIS A 853 28.47 2.40 -29.34
N ASP A 854 29.59 2.43 -28.61
CA ASP A 854 30.41 3.62 -28.42
C ASP A 854 31.02 4.07 -29.76
N GLU A 855 30.21 4.22 -30.81
CA GLU A 855 30.59 4.91 -32.02
C GLU A 855 30.56 6.40 -31.66
N SER A 856 31.70 7.07 -31.89
CA SER A 856 31.74 8.53 -31.81
C SER A 856 30.65 9.07 -32.74
N PRO A 857 29.89 10.11 -32.37
CA PRO A 857 28.94 10.76 -33.27
C PRO A 857 29.55 11.12 -34.65
N GLU A 858 30.88 11.23 -34.72
CA GLU A 858 31.68 11.51 -35.92
C GLU A 858 31.71 10.37 -36.95
N ASP A 859 31.43 9.12 -36.54
CA ASP A 859 31.46 7.93 -37.41
C ASP A 859 30.13 7.69 -38.15
N LEU A 860 29.07 8.42 -37.78
CA LEU A 860 27.77 8.32 -38.43
C LEU A 860 27.76 9.07 -39.77
N PRO A 861 27.02 8.61 -40.79
CA PRO A 861 26.79 9.38 -42.02
C PRO A 861 26.26 10.78 -41.70
N GLU A 862 26.68 11.81 -42.44
CA GLU A 862 26.32 13.22 -42.21
C GLU A 862 24.79 13.43 -42.17
N SER A 863 24.06 12.75 -43.06
CA SER A 863 22.59 12.74 -43.08
C SER A 863 21.94 12.18 -41.82
N LEU A 864 22.60 11.24 -41.13
CA LEU A 864 22.13 10.65 -39.88
C LEU A 864 22.50 11.52 -38.68
N ARG A 865 23.67 12.19 -38.72
CA ARG A 865 24.08 13.17 -37.69
C ARG A 865 23.15 14.36 -37.64
N ASP A 866 22.86 14.96 -38.79
CA ASP A 866 21.96 16.11 -38.86
C ASP A 866 20.57 15.73 -38.35
N TRP A 867 20.07 14.56 -38.76
CA TRP A 867 18.79 14.03 -38.31
C TRP A 867 18.74 13.66 -36.82
N LEU A 868 19.86 13.23 -36.22
CA LEU A 868 19.99 12.95 -34.78
C LEU A 868 20.26 14.22 -33.96
N SER A 869 20.83 15.27 -34.55
CA SER A 869 21.19 16.51 -33.83
C SER A 869 19.97 17.32 -33.39
N GLU A 870 18.85 17.19 -34.12
CA GLU A 870 17.59 17.89 -33.86
C GLU A 870 16.63 17.10 -32.95
N ARG A 871 16.99 15.87 -32.55
CA ARG A 871 16.09 14.92 -31.89
C ARG A 871 16.77 14.23 -30.71
N GLN A 872 16.02 13.94 -29.67
CA GLN A 872 16.55 13.05 -28.63
C GLN A 872 16.81 11.66 -29.26
N PRO A 873 17.90 10.94 -28.92
CA PRO A 873 18.24 9.65 -29.55
C PRO A 873 17.15 8.58 -29.50
N TRP A 874 16.12 8.76 -28.69
CA TRP A 874 14.96 7.88 -28.60
C TRP A 874 13.77 8.29 -29.51
N GLU A 875 13.66 9.57 -29.91
CA GLU A 875 12.60 10.09 -30.81
C GLU A 875 12.76 9.54 -32.24
N THR A 876 14.02 9.35 -32.62
CA THR A 876 14.54 8.64 -33.78
C THR A 876 13.83 7.30 -34.09
N TYR A 877 13.44 6.55 -33.06
CA TYR A 877 12.96 5.17 -33.22
C TYR A 877 11.43 5.01 -33.12
N ALA A 878 10.71 6.06 -32.72
CA ALA A 878 9.25 6.06 -32.69
C ALA A 878 8.63 6.52 -34.02
N GLU A 879 9.38 7.29 -34.82
CA GLU A 879 8.92 7.81 -36.12
C GLU A 879 9.48 7.08 -37.35
N ALA A 880 10.53 6.27 -37.21
CA ALA A 880 11.06 5.44 -38.28
C ALA A 880 10.25 4.17 -38.47
#